data_AF-A0A8S3UWA6-F1
#
_entry.id   AF-A0A8S3UWA6-F1
#
_cell.length_a   1.000
_cell.length_b   1.000
_cell.length_c   1.000
_cell.angle_alpha   90.00
_cell.angle_beta   90.00
_cell.angle_gamma   90.00
#
_symmetry.space_group_name_H-M   'P 1'
#
loop_
_entity.id
_entity.type
_entity.pdbx_description
1 polymer ?
#
loop_
_entity_poly.entity_id
_entity_poly.type
_entity_poly.pdbx_seq_one_letter_code
_entity_poly.pdbx_strand_id
1 'polypeptide(L)'
;MIVVHSFITPLHLAILDGKEKITQLLLESGVDVNIKDATGLTPLELANNIDRDDLICMIKSEIIGRKEKMDTVGQDFLEACQEDELATMRTVLNKSQSKDYVNQIVEKGLTPLYMATEKKNVEMVEFLLDHEADPRVLADNGYAAIHKACEDGSTDIIKLFQQHCPDVIGIQVPNGKSLLHICAESGQVNSMKTILDFKYPLEIMKMFEDEDCTYNLPLDINAIDMEGQTVLHLACQNGEVEIVRYLVDFTVKPKWKGKMGRTRVSVRKTTPVSPSSSQVSLYSPVKINAVNNNGLMPLHIAIKKGSGQITEILLKAKADVSAVVKDKGKETTALMIACQLGDSYIMDKLLQYNATDHDKKVFKYAKHENPQLLSILLKYRTTRDNEFPINKSGMRKEYLDKMSGDQDSFDSVSSMNINFKKTFPSFAVHIKWQDLEHVSAIEDEDLKYIGYHHNPSMETFNSRFALYAITKIDVSGNNLGILFPDNLLRLPSLHVLDVSRNRISTFGVDVKTECDFLQELRLDHNHIDELPHYIFKFEKLKVLSLANNYLREISPEVWVMQSLIVLNLADNKIVMLPPPNQGKSCSKPRKLSTLQSMPSVDTGTYIQESEVKHSTVWSTWLNVLETEFDMINKADRQNSGLQDLNLSHNELTDIPSWLACVAPFLENLNLAHNWISGVGMISSYPSTSEDVRPEYSKVSQGSRPSSRGSPTTRSFASFSHHSMTGCQHQMHTILEQLDTLNLSYNDQLKSVIVTKTGLEDLSLTTEKSFRKNSSTNSMKSLTIAMDLGEDQKIVIS
;
A
#
# COMPACT_ATOMS: atom_id res chain seq x y z
N MET A 1 15.47 -29.51 32.13
CA MET A 1 16.47 -30.58 32.24
C MET A 1 16.50 -31.29 30.90
N ILE A 2 17.53 -31.05 30.09
CA ILE A 2 17.75 -31.83 28.87
C ILE A 2 18.55 -33.05 29.30
N VAL A 3 17.95 -34.23 29.25
CA VAL A 3 18.71 -35.48 29.34
C VAL A 3 19.39 -35.64 27.99
N VAL A 4 20.62 -35.14 27.89
CA VAL A 4 21.52 -35.57 26.83
C VAL A 4 21.73 -37.06 27.09
N HIS A 5 21.14 -37.91 26.24
CA HIS A 5 21.38 -39.35 26.33
C HIS A 5 22.82 -39.61 25.90
N SER A 6 23.73 -39.55 26.87
CA SER A 6 25.09 -40.05 26.74
C SER A 6 25.01 -41.49 26.25
N PHE A 7 25.46 -41.74 25.03
CA PHE A 7 25.42 -43.04 24.35
C PHE A 7 26.48 -44.00 24.92
N ILE A 8 26.48 -44.15 26.25
CA ILE A 8 27.48 -44.89 27.01
C ILE A 8 26.90 -46.26 27.37
N THR A 9 27.48 -47.32 26.82
CA THR A 9 26.96 -48.67 27.05
C THR A 9 27.35 -49.17 28.46
N PRO A 10 26.67 -50.19 29.01
CA PRO A 10 27.09 -50.85 30.25
C PRO A 10 28.55 -51.34 30.21
N LEU A 11 29.06 -51.69 29.02
CA LEU A 11 30.44 -52.11 28.81
C LEU A 11 31.43 -50.93 28.94
N HIS A 12 31.13 -49.76 28.35
CA HIS A 12 31.94 -48.55 28.55
C HIS A 12 31.97 -48.11 30.02
N LEU A 13 30.83 -48.18 30.72
CA LEU A 13 30.76 -47.88 32.15
C LEU A 13 31.58 -48.90 32.98
N ALA A 14 31.50 -50.20 32.67
CA ALA A 14 32.29 -51.22 33.36
C ALA A 14 33.81 -51.02 33.16
N ILE A 15 34.22 -50.52 31.99
CA ILE A 15 35.62 -50.22 31.65
C ILE A 15 36.11 -48.95 32.37
N LEU A 16 35.33 -47.85 32.32
CA LEU A 16 35.61 -46.61 33.06
C LEU A 16 35.75 -46.84 34.56
N ASP A 17 34.86 -47.64 35.13
CA ASP A 17 34.80 -47.93 36.57
C ASP A 17 35.75 -49.09 36.97
N GLY A 18 36.51 -49.64 36.00
CA GLY A 18 37.57 -50.64 36.20
C GLY A 18 37.08 -52.02 36.68
N LYS A 19 35.84 -52.41 36.35
CA LYS A 19 35.13 -53.57 36.94
C LYS A 19 35.33 -54.85 36.13
N GLU A 20 36.54 -55.41 36.15
CA GLU A 20 36.94 -56.64 35.43
C GLU A 20 35.87 -57.75 35.39
N LYS A 21 35.28 -58.13 36.52
CA LYS A 21 34.24 -59.18 36.58
C LYS A 21 32.94 -58.81 35.85
N ILE A 22 32.59 -57.53 35.83
CA ILE A 22 31.40 -57.04 35.12
C ILE A 22 31.72 -56.94 33.63
N THR A 23 32.91 -56.45 33.26
CA THR A 23 33.41 -56.46 31.89
C THR A 23 33.42 -57.87 31.32
N GLN A 24 33.96 -58.85 32.04
CA GLN A 24 33.95 -60.26 31.65
C GLN A 24 32.53 -60.78 31.42
N LEU A 25 31.60 -60.54 32.35
CA LEU A 25 30.23 -61.04 32.26
C LEU A 25 29.45 -60.39 31.09
N LEU A 26 29.71 -59.11 30.79
CA LEU A 26 29.15 -58.42 29.63
C LEU A 26 29.75 -58.92 28.30
N LEU A 27 31.04 -59.25 28.29
CA LEU A 27 31.72 -59.87 27.15
C LEU A 27 31.18 -61.29 26.89
N GLU A 28 31.04 -62.11 27.93
CA GLU A 28 30.44 -63.45 27.87
C GLU A 28 28.96 -63.42 27.44
N SER A 29 28.22 -62.35 27.78
CA SER A 29 26.82 -62.18 27.35
C SER A 29 26.64 -61.68 25.91
N GLY A 30 27.71 -61.63 25.10
CA GLY A 30 27.63 -61.31 23.68
C GLY A 30 27.45 -59.82 23.36
N VAL A 31 27.72 -58.90 24.29
CA VAL A 31 27.62 -57.44 24.02
C VAL A 31 28.55 -57.06 22.87
N ASP A 32 28.08 -56.20 21.96
CA ASP A 32 28.90 -55.67 20.86
C ASP A 32 30.04 -54.79 21.41
N VAL A 33 31.24 -55.13 20.97
CA VAL A 33 32.53 -54.58 21.39
C VAL A 33 33.01 -53.46 20.46
N ASN A 34 32.27 -53.14 19.40
CA ASN A 34 32.60 -52.09 18.43
C ASN A 34 31.72 -50.83 18.56
N ILE A 35 30.69 -50.83 19.43
CA ILE A 35 29.84 -49.66 19.68
C ILE A 35 30.73 -48.50 20.13
N LYS A 36 30.60 -47.32 19.52
CA LYS A 36 31.30 -46.11 19.97
C LYS A 36 30.48 -45.39 21.05
N ASP A 37 31.15 -44.83 22.05
CA ASP A 37 30.50 -44.01 23.08
C ASP A 37 30.19 -42.57 22.61
N ALA A 38 29.68 -41.73 23.52
CA ALA A 38 29.40 -40.32 23.26
C ALA A 38 30.64 -39.46 22.92
N THR A 39 31.86 -39.98 23.08
CA THR A 39 33.12 -39.35 22.68
C THR A 39 33.69 -39.93 21.38
N GLY A 40 33.04 -40.95 20.81
CA GLY A 40 33.45 -41.63 19.58
C GLY A 40 34.42 -42.80 19.79
N LEU A 41 34.72 -43.17 21.05
CA LEU A 41 35.66 -44.24 21.38
C LEU A 41 34.94 -45.58 21.49
N THR A 42 35.53 -46.65 20.97
CA THR A 42 35.11 -48.03 21.24
C THR A 42 35.53 -48.48 22.65
N PRO A 43 34.94 -49.56 23.22
CA PRO A 43 35.37 -50.17 24.47
C PRO A 43 36.87 -50.46 24.55
N LEU A 44 37.48 -50.88 23.42
CA LEU A 44 38.91 -51.17 23.33
C LEU A 44 39.76 -49.89 23.34
N GLU A 45 39.38 -48.86 22.58
CA GLU A 45 40.08 -47.56 22.57
C GLU A 45 39.94 -46.84 23.90
N LEU A 46 38.77 -46.93 24.54
CA LEU A 46 38.55 -46.46 25.90
C LEU A 46 39.44 -47.19 26.90
N ALA A 47 39.55 -48.52 26.82
CA ALA A 47 40.44 -49.30 27.69
C ALA A 47 41.93 -48.97 27.47
N ASN A 48 42.34 -48.72 26.21
CA ASN A 48 43.68 -48.23 25.89
C ASN A 48 43.93 -46.82 26.48
N ASN A 49 42.98 -45.89 26.37
CA ASN A 49 43.11 -44.53 26.91
C ASN A 49 43.14 -44.47 28.45
N ILE A 50 42.73 -45.55 29.14
CA ILE A 50 42.76 -45.70 30.60
C ILE A 50 44.03 -46.48 31.04
N ASP A 51 44.88 -46.93 30.11
CA ASP A 51 46.11 -47.71 30.35
C ASP A 51 45.88 -48.94 31.28
N ARG A 52 44.78 -49.68 31.07
CA ARG A 52 44.44 -50.89 31.85
C ARG A 52 44.66 -52.17 31.06
N ASP A 53 45.91 -52.62 31.02
CA ASP A 53 46.36 -53.84 30.32
C ASP A 53 45.50 -55.08 30.59
N ASP A 54 45.00 -55.29 31.81
CA ASP A 54 44.14 -56.43 32.13
C ASP A 54 42.81 -56.41 31.36
N LEU A 55 42.20 -55.23 31.25
CA LEU A 55 40.95 -55.02 30.49
C LEU A 55 41.22 -55.04 28.99
N ILE A 56 42.33 -54.44 28.55
CA ILE A 56 42.78 -54.45 27.15
C ILE A 56 43.01 -55.90 26.69
N CYS A 57 43.68 -56.72 27.49
CA CYS A 57 43.90 -58.14 27.21
C CYS A 57 42.58 -58.93 27.17
N MET A 58 41.69 -58.73 28.14
CA MET A 58 40.39 -59.41 28.19
C MET A 58 39.51 -59.08 26.97
N ILE A 59 39.42 -57.80 26.61
CA ILE A 59 38.66 -57.33 25.44
C ILE A 59 39.32 -57.82 24.14
N LYS A 60 40.66 -57.77 24.02
CA LYS A 60 41.38 -58.31 22.86
C LYS A 60 41.21 -59.82 22.73
N SER A 61 41.29 -60.59 23.80
CA SER A 61 41.11 -62.05 23.75
C SER A 61 39.69 -62.44 23.34
N GLU A 62 38.68 -61.68 23.77
CA GLU A 62 37.31 -61.91 23.33
C GLU A 62 37.09 -61.47 21.88
N ILE A 63 37.64 -60.32 21.45
CA ILE A 63 37.60 -59.89 20.04
C ILE A 63 38.28 -60.91 19.12
N ILE A 64 39.44 -61.43 19.51
CA ILE A 64 40.17 -62.46 18.76
C ILE A 64 39.38 -63.77 18.78
N GLY A 65 38.92 -64.23 19.94
CA GLY A 65 38.10 -65.44 20.05
C GLY A 65 36.75 -65.37 19.32
N ARG A 66 36.18 -64.18 19.12
CA ARG A 66 35.02 -63.95 18.26
C ARG A 66 35.38 -63.91 16.77
N LYS A 67 36.52 -63.32 16.40
CA LYS A 67 37.05 -63.38 15.02
C LYS A 67 37.46 -64.79 14.59
N GLU A 68 38.03 -65.59 15.49
CA GLU A 68 38.37 -66.99 15.24
C GLU A 68 37.14 -67.92 15.28
N LYS A 69 36.01 -67.44 15.81
CA LYS A 69 34.67 -68.04 15.68
C LYS A 69 33.85 -67.50 14.50
N MET A 70 34.39 -66.58 13.69
CA MET A 70 33.82 -66.39 12.35
C MET A 70 34.23 -67.60 11.51
N ASP A 71 33.26 -68.49 11.28
CA ASP A 71 33.42 -69.56 10.31
C ASP A 71 33.83 -68.97 8.95
N THR A 72 34.57 -69.72 8.13
CA THR A 72 34.97 -69.29 6.78
C THR A 72 33.77 -68.80 5.96
N VAL A 73 32.61 -69.41 6.20
CA VAL A 73 31.29 -69.06 5.64
C VAL A 73 30.90 -67.60 5.88
N GLY A 74 31.25 -67.02 7.04
CA GLY A 74 31.02 -65.60 7.33
C GLY A 74 31.97 -64.68 6.55
N GLN A 75 33.22 -65.09 6.37
CA GLN A 75 34.18 -64.36 5.54
C GLN A 75 33.77 -64.39 4.05
N ASP A 76 33.43 -65.58 3.54
CA ASP A 76 32.91 -65.82 2.18
C ASP A 76 31.65 -64.96 1.90
N PHE A 77 30.78 -64.79 2.91
CA PHE A 77 29.57 -63.96 2.82
C PHE A 77 29.91 -62.46 2.63
N LEU A 78 30.87 -61.96 3.42
CA LEU A 78 31.27 -60.55 3.35
C LEU A 78 32.06 -60.24 2.08
N GLU A 79 32.90 -61.15 1.61
CA GLU A 79 33.60 -61.03 0.31
C GLU A 79 32.59 -61.00 -0.85
N ALA A 80 31.57 -61.86 -0.84
CA ALA A 80 30.48 -61.81 -1.83
C ALA A 80 29.69 -60.47 -1.80
N CYS A 81 29.52 -59.85 -0.62
CA CYS A 81 28.96 -58.50 -0.50
C CYS A 81 29.88 -57.43 -1.10
N GLN A 82 31.20 -57.56 -0.92
CA GLN A 82 32.21 -56.63 -1.44
C GLN A 82 32.40 -56.73 -2.96
N GLU A 83 32.29 -57.92 -3.53
CA GLU A 83 32.36 -58.15 -5.00
C GLU A 83 31.00 -58.01 -5.71
N ASP A 84 29.91 -57.80 -4.99
CA ASP A 84 28.52 -57.67 -5.52
C ASP A 84 27.96 -58.97 -6.12
N GLU A 85 28.52 -60.13 -5.74
CA GLU A 85 28.15 -61.44 -6.28
C GLU A 85 26.94 -62.05 -5.57
N LEU A 86 25.74 -61.68 -6.03
CA LEU A 86 24.48 -62.16 -5.48
C LEU A 86 24.34 -63.71 -5.53
N ALA A 87 24.94 -64.37 -6.53
CA ALA A 87 24.88 -65.83 -6.70
C ALA A 87 25.72 -66.61 -5.66
N THR A 88 26.93 -66.12 -5.34
CA THR A 88 27.75 -66.70 -4.27
C THR A 88 27.12 -66.38 -2.91
N MET A 89 26.60 -65.17 -2.70
CA MET A 89 25.88 -64.82 -1.46
C MET A 89 24.65 -65.70 -1.20
N ARG A 90 23.80 -65.95 -2.21
CA ARG A 90 22.69 -66.92 -2.14
C ARG A 90 23.19 -68.31 -1.75
N THR A 91 24.33 -68.73 -2.27
CA THR A 91 24.91 -70.06 -2.00
C THR A 91 25.46 -70.16 -0.58
N VAL A 92 26.02 -69.07 -0.04
CA VAL A 92 26.60 -69.01 1.31
C VAL A 92 25.52 -68.99 2.39
N LEU A 93 24.48 -68.15 2.27
CA LEU A 93 23.38 -68.11 3.25
C LEU A 93 22.56 -69.42 3.27
N ASN A 94 22.28 -70.02 2.11
CA ASN A 94 21.58 -71.32 2.06
C ASN A 94 22.37 -72.47 2.71
N LYS A 95 23.71 -72.36 2.81
CA LYS A 95 24.56 -73.35 3.50
C LYS A 95 24.62 -73.13 5.00
N SER A 96 24.57 -71.89 5.47
CA SER A 96 24.95 -71.54 6.85
C SER A 96 23.87 -71.78 7.90
N GLN A 97 22.58 -71.76 7.51
CA GLN A 97 21.39 -71.73 8.39
C GLN A 97 21.37 -70.61 9.46
N SER A 98 22.42 -69.81 9.62
CA SER A 98 22.53 -68.76 10.62
C SER A 98 22.21 -67.40 10.00
N LYS A 99 21.18 -66.75 10.53
CA LYS A 99 20.73 -65.41 10.12
C LYS A 99 21.65 -64.28 10.60
N ASP A 100 22.51 -64.54 11.59
CA ASP A 100 23.32 -63.50 12.25
C ASP A 100 24.35 -62.82 11.33
N TYR A 101 24.71 -63.43 10.20
CA TYR A 101 25.68 -62.85 9.25
C TYR A 101 25.18 -61.60 8.53
N VAL A 102 23.87 -61.48 8.33
CA VAL A 102 23.24 -60.43 7.48
C VAL A 102 23.44 -59.02 8.06
N ASN A 103 23.57 -58.93 9.40
CA ASN A 103 23.68 -57.68 10.15
C ASN A 103 25.10 -57.40 10.68
N GLN A 104 26.10 -58.17 10.25
CA GLN A 104 27.48 -57.94 10.70
C GLN A 104 28.04 -56.65 10.14
N ILE A 105 28.83 -55.96 10.97
CA ILE A 105 29.51 -54.72 10.61
C ILE A 105 30.78 -55.08 9.83
N VAL A 106 30.87 -54.57 8.60
CA VAL A 106 32.03 -54.71 7.71
C VAL A 106 33.02 -53.56 7.92
N GLU A 107 34.07 -53.52 7.10
CA GLU A 107 35.08 -52.45 7.12
C GLU A 107 34.44 -51.04 7.06
N LYS A 108 34.94 -50.12 7.89
CA LYS A 108 34.43 -48.74 8.08
C LYS A 108 33.02 -48.62 8.68
N GLY A 109 32.58 -49.59 9.48
CA GLY A 109 31.33 -49.46 10.24
C GLY A 109 30.05 -49.61 9.40
N LEU A 110 30.17 -50.07 8.14
CA LEU A 110 29.02 -50.26 7.25
C LEU A 110 28.35 -51.62 7.52
N THR A 111 27.12 -51.81 7.04
CA THR A 111 26.48 -53.14 6.96
C THR A 111 26.42 -53.61 5.51
N PRO A 112 26.27 -54.94 5.24
CA PRO A 112 25.99 -55.47 3.90
C PRO A 112 24.85 -54.72 3.19
N LEU A 113 23.77 -54.42 3.92
CA LEU A 113 22.61 -53.67 3.42
C LEU A 113 22.95 -52.21 3.05
N TYR A 114 23.81 -51.55 3.83
CA TYR A 114 24.32 -50.22 3.49
C TYR A 114 25.19 -50.27 2.22
N MET A 115 26.13 -51.21 2.13
CA MET A 115 27.00 -51.37 0.95
C MET A 115 26.20 -51.67 -0.33
N ALA A 116 25.23 -52.60 -0.27
CA ALA A 116 24.33 -52.91 -1.38
C ALA A 116 23.53 -51.67 -1.84
N THR A 117 23.13 -50.82 -0.88
CA THR A 117 22.43 -49.57 -1.16
C THR A 117 23.33 -48.52 -1.82
N GLU A 118 24.58 -48.36 -1.34
CA GLU A 118 25.58 -47.46 -1.92
C GLU A 118 25.98 -47.86 -3.35
N LYS A 119 26.09 -49.17 -3.62
CA LYS A 119 26.26 -49.74 -4.97
C LYS A 119 25.01 -49.61 -5.86
N LYS A 120 23.85 -49.26 -5.27
CA LYS A 120 22.53 -49.23 -5.91
C LYS A 120 22.06 -50.59 -6.47
N ASN A 121 22.54 -51.71 -5.90
CA ASN A 121 22.12 -53.04 -6.31
C ASN A 121 20.77 -53.40 -5.68
N VAL A 122 19.69 -53.19 -6.46
CA VAL A 122 18.30 -53.40 -6.04
C VAL A 122 18.02 -54.86 -5.66
N GLU A 123 18.50 -55.82 -6.45
CA GLU A 123 18.28 -57.25 -6.20
C GLU A 123 18.98 -57.71 -4.92
N MET A 124 20.17 -57.17 -4.64
CA MET A 124 20.94 -57.46 -3.43
C MET A 124 20.24 -56.89 -2.18
N VAL A 125 19.69 -55.67 -2.28
CA VAL A 125 18.91 -55.06 -1.20
C VAL A 125 17.62 -55.85 -0.92
N GLU A 126 16.87 -56.23 -1.96
CA GLU A 126 15.66 -57.08 -1.82
C GLU A 126 15.99 -58.39 -1.11
N PHE A 127 17.02 -59.10 -1.59
CA PHE A 127 17.44 -60.37 -1.02
C PHE A 127 17.97 -60.25 0.43
N LEU A 128 18.65 -59.17 0.80
CA LEU A 128 19.07 -58.92 2.18
C LEU A 128 17.86 -58.63 3.09
N LEU A 129 16.88 -57.85 2.63
CA LEU A 129 15.64 -57.58 3.37
C LEU A 129 14.78 -58.83 3.57
N ASP A 130 14.72 -59.73 2.58
CA ASP A 130 14.10 -61.07 2.70
C ASP A 130 14.73 -61.93 3.81
N HIS A 131 16.01 -61.69 4.15
CA HIS A 131 16.76 -62.42 5.17
C HIS A 131 16.88 -61.66 6.50
N GLU A 132 15.93 -60.77 6.80
CA GLU A 132 15.84 -60.03 8.07
C GLU A 132 17.05 -59.12 8.36
N ALA A 133 17.64 -58.53 7.32
CA ALA A 133 18.58 -57.42 7.47
C ALA A 133 17.93 -56.25 8.24
N ASP A 134 18.63 -55.66 9.21
CA ASP A 134 18.16 -54.53 9.99
C ASP A 134 18.56 -53.20 9.30
N PRO A 135 17.60 -52.49 8.67
CA PRO A 135 17.85 -51.22 7.99
C PRO A 135 18.11 -50.05 8.94
N ARG A 136 18.03 -50.24 10.26
CA ARG A 136 18.17 -49.18 11.27
C ARG A 136 19.60 -48.94 11.73
N VAL A 137 20.53 -49.84 11.38
CA VAL A 137 21.96 -49.69 11.72
C VAL A 137 22.53 -48.47 11.01
N LEU A 138 23.22 -47.61 11.76
CA LEU A 138 23.87 -46.40 11.25
C LEU A 138 25.33 -46.70 10.89
N ALA A 139 25.74 -46.27 9.70
CA ALA A 139 27.15 -46.23 9.29
C ALA A 139 27.94 -45.16 10.05
N ASP A 140 29.28 -45.16 9.90
CA ASP A 140 30.19 -44.20 10.55
C ASP A 140 29.93 -42.71 10.20
N ASN A 141 29.21 -42.43 9.11
CA ASN A 141 28.73 -41.08 8.75
C ASN A 141 27.41 -40.69 9.46
N GLY A 142 26.84 -41.58 10.28
CA GLY A 142 25.56 -41.42 10.96
C GLY A 142 24.33 -41.74 10.10
N TYR A 143 24.48 -42.27 8.88
CA TYR A 143 23.35 -42.61 7.99
C TYR A 143 22.96 -44.09 8.09
N ALA A 144 21.66 -44.36 8.19
CA ALA A 144 21.10 -45.67 7.86
C ALA A 144 21.01 -45.87 6.34
N ALA A 145 20.89 -47.12 5.87
CA ALA A 145 20.82 -47.47 4.44
C ALA A 145 19.72 -46.68 3.70
N ILE A 146 18.54 -46.49 4.31
CA ILE A 146 17.45 -45.68 3.71
C ILE A 146 17.84 -44.21 3.47
N HIS A 147 18.70 -43.62 4.31
CA HIS A 147 19.17 -42.24 4.13
C HIS A 147 20.09 -42.14 2.92
N LYS A 148 20.96 -43.15 2.74
CA LYS A 148 21.82 -43.25 1.56
C LYS A 148 21.00 -43.40 0.28
N ALA A 149 19.97 -44.25 0.28
CA ALA A 149 19.03 -44.36 -0.84
C ALA A 149 18.32 -43.04 -1.18
N CYS A 150 17.99 -42.24 -0.15
CA CYS A 150 17.36 -40.93 -0.31
C CYS A 150 18.30 -39.86 -0.85
N GLU A 151 19.56 -39.83 -0.39
CA GLU A 151 20.64 -38.99 -0.92
C GLU A 151 20.91 -39.30 -2.40
N ASP A 152 21.00 -40.58 -2.73
CA ASP A 152 21.39 -41.10 -4.05
C ASP A 152 20.28 -41.10 -5.11
N GLY A 153 19.04 -40.81 -4.73
CA GLY A 153 17.87 -40.79 -5.64
C GLY A 153 17.29 -42.17 -5.97
N SER A 154 17.66 -43.22 -5.22
CA SER A 154 17.38 -44.63 -5.54
C SER A 154 15.94 -45.04 -5.21
N THR A 155 14.96 -44.56 -5.98
CA THR A 155 13.53 -44.74 -5.66
C THR A 155 13.05 -46.18 -5.53
N ASP A 156 13.67 -47.13 -6.23
CA ASP A 156 13.25 -48.55 -6.17
C ASP A 156 13.72 -49.22 -4.88
N ILE A 157 14.91 -48.87 -4.38
CA ILE A 157 15.38 -49.24 -3.04
C ILE A 157 14.50 -48.62 -1.96
N ILE A 158 14.05 -47.36 -2.13
CA ILE A 158 13.09 -46.74 -1.21
C ILE A 158 11.77 -47.52 -1.17
N LYS A 159 11.25 -47.98 -2.32
CA LYS A 159 10.03 -48.81 -2.37
C LYS A 159 10.22 -50.16 -1.67
N LEU A 160 11.39 -50.81 -1.82
CA LEU A 160 11.71 -52.04 -1.10
C LEU A 160 11.70 -51.82 0.42
N PHE A 161 12.37 -50.77 0.92
CA PHE A 161 12.30 -50.42 2.34
C PHE A 161 10.85 -50.15 2.80
N GLN A 162 10.05 -49.44 2.02
CA GLN A 162 8.62 -49.18 2.32
C GLN A 162 7.75 -50.45 2.33
N GLN A 163 8.14 -51.50 1.61
CA GLN A 163 7.40 -52.77 1.54
C GLN A 163 7.79 -53.73 2.67
N HIS A 164 9.09 -53.86 2.96
CA HIS A 164 9.59 -54.82 3.96
C HIS A 164 9.67 -54.21 5.38
N CYS A 165 10.08 -52.94 5.51
CA CYS A 165 10.32 -52.29 6.80
C CYS A 165 9.80 -50.84 6.81
N PRO A 166 8.47 -50.62 6.77
CA PRO A 166 7.89 -49.29 6.62
C PRO A 166 8.09 -48.36 7.84
N ASP A 167 8.53 -48.86 9.00
CA ASP A 167 8.80 -48.09 10.23
C ASP A 167 10.11 -47.28 10.17
N VAL A 168 11.04 -47.71 9.31
CA VAL A 168 12.39 -47.16 9.12
C VAL A 168 12.39 -45.70 8.68
N ILE A 169 11.27 -45.22 8.12
CA ILE A 169 11.12 -43.81 7.73
C ILE A 169 11.15 -42.83 8.91
N GLY A 170 10.97 -43.33 10.13
CA GLY A 170 10.97 -42.55 11.36
C GLY A 170 12.35 -42.25 11.94
N ILE A 171 13.42 -42.83 11.38
CA ILE A 171 14.80 -42.63 11.85
C ILE A 171 15.24 -41.19 11.52
N GLN A 172 15.90 -40.56 12.48
CA GLN A 172 16.61 -39.30 12.27
C GLN A 172 18.11 -39.57 12.36
N VAL A 173 18.88 -38.88 11.52
CA VAL A 173 20.35 -38.91 11.59
C VAL A 173 20.84 -38.03 12.77
N PRO A 174 22.09 -38.20 13.27
CA PRO A 174 22.57 -37.53 14.49
C PRO A 174 22.48 -35.99 14.51
N ASN A 175 22.38 -35.34 13.35
CA ASN A 175 22.20 -33.88 13.23
C ASN A 175 20.72 -33.43 13.27
N GLY A 176 19.78 -34.32 13.63
CA GLY A 176 18.35 -34.06 13.74
C GLY A 176 17.58 -34.11 12.40
N LYS A 177 18.27 -34.16 11.26
CA LYS A 177 17.62 -34.23 9.94
C LYS A 177 16.80 -35.51 9.81
N SER A 178 15.58 -35.36 9.28
CA SER A 178 14.75 -36.49 8.82
C SER A 178 15.04 -36.82 7.36
N LEU A 179 14.55 -37.97 6.86
CA LEU A 179 14.70 -38.36 5.44
C LEU A 179 14.27 -37.26 4.45
N LEU A 180 13.23 -36.49 4.77
CA LEU A 180 12.79 -35.38 3.91
C LEU A 180 13.82 -34.25 3.84
N HIS A 181 14.56 -33.98 4.93
CA HIS A 181 15.65 -33.01 4.92
C HIS A 181 16.78 -33.48 4.00
N ILE A 182 17.14 -34.76 4.06
CA ILE A 182 18.14 -35.35 3.15
C ILE A 182 17.70 -35.20 1.69
N CYS A 183 16.44 -35.55 1.36
CA CYS A 183 15.92 -35.35 0.00
C CYS A 183 15.89 -33.88 -0.45
N ALA A 184 15.62 -32.94 0.46
CA ALA A 184 15.62 -31.50 0.18
C ALA A 184 17.04 -30.93 0.03
N GLU A 185 18.02 -31.52 0.73
CA GLU A 185 19.43 -31.15 0.66
C GLU A 185 20.10 -31.67 -0.61
N SER A 186 19.79 -32.91 -1.02
CA SER A 186 20.32 -33.56 -2.22
C SER A 186 19.55 -33.29 -3.52
N GLY A 187 18.44 -32.53 -3.46
CA GLY A 187 17.61 -32.22 -4.64
C GLY A 187 16.77 -33.39 -5.16
N GLN A 188 16.61 -34.47 -4.40
CA GLN A 188 16.01 -35.73 -4.86
C GLN A 188 14.47 -35.71 -4.79
N VAL A 189 13.86 -34.98 -5.72
CA VAL A 189 12.40 -34.81 -5.88
C VAL A 189 11.66 -36.16 -5.93
N ASN A 190 12.19 -37.13 -6.68
CA ASN A 190 11.51 -38.41 -6.90
C ASN A 190 11.54 -39.29 -5.64
N SER A 191 12.62 -39.24 -4.84
CA SER A 191 12.69 -39.86 -3.52
C SER A 191 11.63 -39.26 -2.60
N MET A 192 11.53 -37.93 -2.52
CA MET A 192 10.53 -37.26 -1.69
C MET A 192 9.08 -37.63 -2.08
N LYS A 193 8.76 -37.65 -3.37
CA LYS A 193 7.45 -38.11 -3.88
C LYS A 193 7.17 -39.57 -3.51
N THR A 194 8.14 -40.45 -3.73
CA THR A 194 8.02 -41.88 -3.38
C THR A 194 7.76 -42.05 -1.88
N ILE A 195 8.42 -41.25 -1.02
CA ILE A 195 8.21 -41.27 0.44
C ILE A 195 6.81 -40.78 0.82
N LEU A 196 6.31 -39.69 0.22
CA LEU A 196 5.07 -39.03 0.65
C LEU A 196 3.79 -39.57 -0.02
N ASP A 197 3.87 -40.09 -1.24
CA ASP A 197 2.72 -40.66 -1.97
C ASP A 197 2.44 -42.13 -1.60
N PHE A 198 3.34 -42.80 -0.86
CA PHE A 198 3.19 -44.20 -0.43
C PHE A 198 2.11 -44.38 0.64
N LYS A 199 1.40 -45.52 0.57
CA LYS A 199 0.31 -45.87 1.51
C LYS A 199 0.85 -46.72 2.65
N TYR A 200 1.34 -46.07 3.69
CA TYR A 200 1.86 -46.76 4.89
C TYR A 200 0.75 -47.49 5.67
N PRO A 201 1.08 -48.58 6.38
CA PRO A 201 0.22 -49.21 7.38
C PRO A 201 -0.27 -48.23 8.46
N LEU A 202 -1.42 -48.51 9.07
CA LEU A 202 -2.05 -47.63 10.05
C LEU A 202 -1.24 -47.52 11.35
N GLU A 203 -0.40 -48.52 11.62
CA GLU A 203 0.46 -48.66 12.79
C GLU A 203 1.58 -47.60 12.82
N ILE A 204 1.99 -47.11 11.65
CA ILE A 204 3.07 -46.12 11.48
C ILE A 204 2.50 -44.70 11.30
N MET A 205 1.22 -44.57 10.96
CA MET A 205 0.54 -43.29 10.80
C MET A 205 0.42 -42.54 12.13
N LYS A 206 1.23 -41.49 12.29
CA LYS A 206 1.19 -40.58 13.43
C LYS A 206 0.08 -39.55 13.23
N MET A 207 -0.66 -39.26 14.31
CA MET A 207 -1.65 -38.18 14.31
C MET A 207 -0.96 -36.85 14.62
N PHE A 208 -1.14 -35.89 13.72
CA PHE A 208 -0.69 -34.51 13.88
C PHE A 208 -1.90 -33.60 14.12
N GLU A 209 -1.64 -32.48 14.79
CA GLU A 209 -2.64 -31.49 15.17
C GLU A 209 -2.19 -30.10 14.72
N ASP A 210 -3.11 -29.39 14.08
CA ASP A 210 -3.02 -27.97 13.76
C ASP A 210 -4.27 -27.24 14.29
N GLU A 211 -4.30 -25.91 14.27
CA GLU A 211 -5.33 -25.09 14.94
C GLU A 211 -6.77 -25.52 14.58
N ASP A 212 -7.05 -25.73 13.29
CA ASP A 212 -8.39 -26.02 12.77
C ASP A 212 -8.68 -27.53 12.57
N CYS A 213 -7.66 -28.40 12.56
CA CYS A 213 -7.83 -29.83 12.20
C CYS A 213 -6.75 -30.77 12.74
N THR A 214 -7.07 -32.08 12.80
CA THR A 214 -6.05 -33.14 12.92
C THR A 214 -5.92 -33.90 11.62
N TYR A 215 -4.73 -34.42 11.32
CA TYR A 215 -4.46 -35.24 10.14
C TYR A 215 -3.46 -36.33 10.47
N ASN A 216 -3.43 -37.39 9.66
CA ASN A 216 -2.50 -38.50 9.85
C ASN A 216 -1.44 -38.45 8.75
N LEU A 217 -0.17 -38.53 9.15
CA LEU A 217 0.99 -38.70 8.27
C LEU A 217 1.96 -39.71 8.88
N PRO A 218 2.78 -40.40 8.08
CA PRO A 218 3.70 -41.41 8.59
C PRO A 218 4.97 -40.78 9.20
N LEU A 219 5.26 -39.52 8.84
CA LEU A 219 6.38 -38.71 9.31
C LEU A 219 5.94 -37.25 9.47
N ASP A 220 6.69 -36.44 10.24
CA ASP A 220 6.43 -35.01 10.36
C ASP A 220 7.09 -34.23 9.20
N ILE A 221 6.25 -33.62 8.37
CA ILE A 221 6.67 -32.78 7.24
C ILE A 221 7.26 -31.42 7.70
N ASN A 222 6.96 -31.02 8.93
CA ASN A 222 7.45 -29.79 9.57
C ASN A 222 8.52 -30.08 10.65
N ALA A 223 9.09 -31.28 10.66
CA ALA A 223 10.24 -31.59 11.51
C ALA A 223 11.35 -30.53 11.32
N ILE A 224 12.11 -30.28 12.38
CA ILE A 224 13.24 -29.35 12.40
C ILE A 224 14.54 -30.10 12.68
N ASP A 225 15.63 -29.63 12.09
CA ASP A 225 16.99 -30.05 12.42
C ASP A 225 17.61 -29.24 13.58
N MET A 226 18.90 -29.45 13.88
CA MET A 226 19.61 -28.71 14.93
C MET A 226 19.73 -27.19 14.66
N GLU A 227 19.59 -26.72 13.41
CA GLU A 227 19.55 -25.29 13.06
C GLU A 227 18.12 -24.70 13.12
N GLY A 228 17.15 -25.52 13.54
CA GLY A 228 15.74 -25.15 13.54
C GLY A 228 15.16 -25.06 12.12
N GLN A 229 15.86 -25.54 11.11
CA GLN A 229 15.39 -25.49 9.73
C GLN A 229 14.39 -26.63 9.49
N THR A 230 13.26 -26.28 8.87
CA THR A 230 12.37 -27.29 8.29
C THR A 230 12.84 -27.67 6.89
N VAL A 231 12.33 -28.80 6.37
CA VAL A 231 12.50 -29.25 4.98
C VAL A 231 12.33 -28.12 3.95
N LEU A 232 11.35 -27.24 4.16
CA LEU A 232 11.07 -26.11 3.27
C LEU A 232 12.17 -25.04 3.29
N HIS A 233 12.85 -24.83 4.43
CA HIS A 233 14.00 -23.92 4.52
C HIS A 233 15.18 -24.44 3.69
N LEU A 234 15.53 -25.74 3.82
CA LEU A 234 16.62 -26.36 3.06
C LEU A 234 16.35 -26.33 1.55
N ALA A 235 15.13 -26.70 1.13
CA ALA A 235 14.74 -26.63 -0.27
C ALA A 235 14.88 -25.20 -0.85
N CYS A 236 14.52 -24.17 -0.07
CA CYS A 236 14.69 -22.77 -0.46
C CYS A 236 16.16 -22.31 -0.48
N GLN A 237 16.99 -22.82 0.43
CA GLN A 237 18.43 -22.51 0.55
C GLN A 237 19.25 -23.11 -0.60
N ASN A 238 18.96 -24.34 -0.99
CA ASN A 238 19.65 -25.02 -2.09
C ASN A 238 19.13 -24.57 -3.46
N GLY A 239 17.85 -24.18 -3.55
CA GLY A 239 17.23 -23.65 -4.77
C GLY A 239 16.30 -24.65 -5.46
N GLU A 240 15.82 -25.66 -4.74
CA GLU A 240 15.08 -26.81 -5.26
C GLU A 240 13.62 -26.49 -5.57
N VAL A 241 13.40 -25.79 -6.69
CA VAL A 241 12.08 -25.30 -7.15
C VAL A 241 11.02 -26.41 -7.21
N GLU A 242 11.42 -27.59 -7.66
CA GLU A 242 10.55 -28.78 -7.78
C GLU A 242 10.10 -29.31 -6.41
N ILE A 243 11.02 -29.32 -5.43
CA ILE A 243 10.75 -29.75 -4.05
C ILE A 243 9.85 -28.73 -3.35
N VAL A 244 10.17 -27.44 -3.44
CA VAL A 244 9.34 -26.37 -2.88
C VAL A 244 7.92 -26.46 -3.43
N ARG A 245 7.75 -26.62 -4.75
CA ARG A 245 6.42 -26.75 -5.36
C ARG A 245 5.67 -27.98 -4.87
N TYR A 246 6.31 -29.15 -4.83
CA TYR A 246 5.66 -30.37 -4.36
C TYR A 246 5.25 -30.28 -2.88
N LEU A 247 6.10 -29.74 -2.00
CA LEU A 247 5.76 -29.50 -0.59
C LEU A 247 4.59 -28.52 -0.43
N VAL A 248 4.63 -27.39 -1.15
CA VAL A 248 3.59 -26.34 -1.11
C VAL A 248 2.25 -26.82 -1.67
N ASP A 249 2.27 -27.70 -2.67
CA ASP A 249 1.07 -28.31 -3.27
C ASP A 249 0.66 -29.63 -2.57
N PHE A 250 1.44 -30.14 -1.62
CA PHE A 250 1.15 -31.36 -0.86
C PHE A 250 -0.11 -31.16 -0.01
N THR A 251 -1.02 -32.14 -0.06
CA THR A 251 -2.27 -32.08 0.68
C THR A 251 -2.68 -33.42 1.28
N VAL A 252 -3.30 -33.34 2.45
CA VAL A 252 -3.79 -34.45 3.26
C VAL A 252 -5.30 -34.36 3.46
N LYS A 253 -5.91 -35.43 3.98
CA LYS A 253 -7.33 -35.45 4.36
C LYS A 253 -7.48 -35.08 5.85
N PRO A 254 -8.00 -33.87 6.18
CA PRO A 254 -8.15 -33.42 7.56
C PRO A 254 -9.39 -34.00 8.25
N LYS A 255 -9.31 -34.12 9.58
CA LYS A 255 -10.43 -34.26 10.51
C LYS A 255 -10.63 -32.91 11.21
N TRP A 256 -11.63 -32.15 10.78
CA TRP A 256 -11.89 -30.79 11.25
C TRP A 256 -12.37 -30.74 12.71
N LYS A 257 -11.88 -29.75 13.47
CA LYS A 257 -12.35 -29.45 14.82
C LYS A 257 -13.54 -28.48 14.78
N GLY A 258 -14.72 -28.97 15.15
CA GLY A 258 -15.93 -28.14 15.30
C GLY A 258 -16.60 -27.67 14.00
N LYS A 259 -17.60 -26.77 14.13
CA LYS A 259 -18.38 -26.26 12.99
C LYS A 259 -17.68 -25.15 12.18
N MET A 260 -16.72 -24.43 12.78
CA MET A 260 -16.04 -23.28 12.16
C MET A 260 -14.99 -23.67 11.11
N GLY A 261 -14.29 -24.81 11.28
CA GLY A 261 -13.23 -25.26 10.37
C GLY A 261 -13.69 -25.49 8.92
N ARG A 262 -15.00 -25.77 8.69
CA ARG A 262 -15.56 -25.89 7.34
C ARG A 262 -15.63 -24.56 6.56
N THR A 263 -15.53 -23.42 7.23
CA THR A 263 -15.73 -22.09 6.62
C THR A 263 -14.42 -21.43 6.19
N ARG A 264 -13.28 -21.78 6.81
CA ARG A 264 -11.94 -21.25 6.46
C ARG A 264 -11.23 -22.06 5.37
N VAL A 265 -11.93 -22.93 4.63
CA VAL A 265 -11.33 -23.75 3.57
C VAL A 265 -10.89 -22.86 2.40
N SER A 266 -9.62 -22.46 2.44
CA SER A 266 -8.90 -21.84 1.31
C SER A 266 -8.65 -22.90 0.23
N VAL A 267 -9.70 -23.31 -0.49
CA VAL A 267 -9.60 -24.26 -1.61
C VAL A 267 -8.62 -23.70 -2.63
N ARG A 268 -7.43 -24.32 -2.72
CA ARG A 268 -6.41 -24.02 -3.72
C ARG A 268 -6.87 -24.58 -5.07
N LYS A 269 -7.75 -23.86 -5.75
CA LYS A 269 -8.18 -24.19 -7.12
C LYS A 269 -7.09 -23.82 -8.12
N THR A 270 -6.22 -24.79 -8.42
CA THR A 270 -5.63 -24.87 -9.76
C THR A 270 -6.62 -25.62 -10.66
N THR A 271 -7.04 -24.97 -11.74
CA THR A 271 -8.05 -25.40 -12.75
C THR A 271 -9.55 -25.25 -12.38
N PRO A 272 -10.39 -24.78 -13.33
CA PRO A 272 -11.85 -24.80 -13.20
C PRO A 272 -12.45 -26.04 -13.87
N VAL A 273 -12.90 -27.02 -13.06
CA VAL A 273 -13.67 -28.17 -13.54
C VAL A 273 -15.00 -28.27 -12.76
N SER A 274 -16.00 -28.84 -13.45
CA SER A 274 -17.45 -28.79 -13.21
C SER A 274 -17.94 -29.12 -11.78
N PRO A 275 -19.08 -28.53 -11.34
CA PRO A 275 -19.62 -28.73 -10.00
C PRO A 275 -20.50 -29.99 -9.90
N SER A 276 -19.92 -31.18 -10.02
CA SER A 276 -20.68 -32.45 -9.92
C SER A 276 -19.86 -33.65 -9.47
N SER A 277 -19.35 -33.59 -8.23
CA SER A 277 -19.15 -34.74 -7.33
C SER A 277 -18.65 -34.23 -5.97
N SER A 278 -18.83 -35.02 -4.92
CA SER A 278 -18.50 -34.70 -3.53
C SER A 278 -17.09 -34.10 -3.37
N GLN A 279 -17.00 -32.78 -3.17
CA GLN A 279 -15.75 -32.05 -2.96
C GLN A 279 -15.11 -32.49 -1.63
N VAL A 280 -14.10 -33.35 -1.69
CA VAL A 280 -13.28 -33.70 -0.54
C VAL A 280 -12.42 -32.49 -0.21
N SER A 281 -12.67 -31.85 0.94
CA SER A 281 -11.87 -30.73 1.42
C SER A 281 -10.49 -31.21 1.83
N LEU A 282 -9.51 -31.01 0.97
CA LEU A 282 -8.09 -31.28 1.23
C LEU A 282 -7.46 -30.12 2.02
N TYR A 283 -6.44 -30.42 2.83
CA TYR A 283 -5.69 -29.46 3.67
C TYR A 283 -4.20 -29.57 3.35
N SER A 284 -3.46 -28.45 3.32
CA SER A 284 -2.00 -28.49 3.18
C SER A 284 -1.35 -28.40 4.56
N PRO A 285 -0.56 -29.39 4.99
CA PRO A 285 0.01 -29.45 6.34
C PRO A 285 1.34 -28.67 6.48
N VAL A 286 1.85 -28.05 5.42
CA VAL A 286 3.19 -27.44 5.42
C VAL A 286 3.16 -26.03 6.03
N LYS A 287 3.96 -25.82 7.07
CA LYS A 287 4.11 -24.54 7.77
C LYS A 287 5.02 -23.60 6.99
N ILE A 288 4.44 -22.91 6.01
CA ILE A 288 5.12 -21.96 5.11
C ILE A 288 5.82 -20.81 5.88
N ASN A 289 5.25 -20.38 7.00
CA ASN A 289 5.75 -19.28 7.83
C ASN A 289 6.52 -19.75 9.09
N ALA A 290 7.05 -20.98 9.09
CA ALA A 290 8.00 -21.39 10.11
C ALA A 290 9.25 -20.50 10.10
N VAL A 291 9.92 -20.36 11.24
CA VAL A 291 11.19 -19.62 11.39
C VAL A 291 12.28 -20.55 11.92
N ASN A 292 13.50 -20.41 11.42
CA ASN A 292 14.66 -21.14 11.93
C ASN A 292 15.31 -20.44 13.14
N ASN A 293 16.42 -20.99 13.67
CA ASN A 293 17.13 -20.41 14.82
C ASN A 293 17.66 -18.99 14.56
N ASN A 294 17.87 -18.60 13.29
CA ASN A 294 18.24 -17.25 12.88
C ASN A 294 17.03 -16.30 12.71
N GLY A 295 15.82 -16.77 13.02
CA GLY A 295 14.57 -16.02 12.87
C GLY A 295 14.15 -15.76 11.42
N LEU A 296 14.73 -16.46 10.44
CA LEU A 296 14.40 -16.32 9.01
C LEU A 296 13.30 -17.32 8.63
N MET A 297 12.31 -16.87 7.83
CA MET A 297 11.35 -17.75 7.18
C MET A 297 11.90 -18.28 5.84
N PRO A 298 11.31 -19.34 5.25
CA PRO A 298 11.67 -19.83 3.91
C PRO A 298 11.59 -18.73 2.83
N LEU A 299 10.64 -17.79 2.94
CA LEU A 299 10.53 -16.64 2.03
C LEU A 299 11.78 -15.76 2.07
N HIS A 300 12.30 -15.41 3.25
CA HIS A 300 13.52 -14.60 3.38
C HIS A 300 14.76 -15.33 2.88
N ILE A 301 14.83 -16.66 3.04
CA ILE A 301 15.91 -17.49 2.47
C ILE A 301 15.84 -17.49 0.94
N ALA A 302 14.66 -17.70 0.35
CA ALA A 302 14.46 -17.69 -1.10
C ALA A 302 14.87 -16.34 -1.74
N ILE A 303 14.53 -15.23 -1.07
CA ILE A 303 14.93 -13.87 -1.47
C ILE A 303 16.45 -13.70 -1.35
N LYS A 304 17.06 -14.08 -0.21
CA LYS A 304 18.52 -14.03 -0.02
C LYS A 304 19.30 -14.85 -1.05
N LYS A 305 18.72 -15.93 -1.56
CA LYS A 305 19.29 -16.77 -2.62
C LYS A 305 19.13 -16.15 -4.03
N GLY A 306 18.29 -15.12 -4.21
CA GLY A 306 17.93 -14.56 -5.50
C GLY A 306 16.95 -15.42 -6.31
N SER A 307 16.22 -16.35 -5.66
CA SER A 307 15.32 -17.26 -6.37
C SER A 307 13.92 -16.68 -6.54
N GLY A 308 13.74 -15.92 -7.63
CA GLY A 308 12.44 -15.34 -8.00
C GLY A 308 11.33 -16.39 -8.21
N GLN A 309 11.66 -17.58 -8.73
CA GLN A 309 10.69 -18.65 -8.95
C GLN A 309 10.16 -19.23 -7.63
N ILE A 310 11.06 -19.54 -6.68
CA ILE A 310 10.70 -20.02 -5.34
C ILE A 310 9.89 -18.95 -4.61
N THR A 311 10.32 -17.69 -4.69
CA THR A 311 9.61 -16.54 -4.12
C THR A 311 8.17 -16.48 -4.65
N GLU A 312 7.95 -16.59 -5.97
CA GLU A 312 6.59 -16.59 -6.54
C GLU A 312 5.74 -17.80 -6.06
N ILE A 313 6.33 -18.99 -5.91
CA ILE A 313 5.63 -20.17 -5.38
C ILE A 313 5.18 -19.95 -3.91
N LEU A 314 6.07 -19.42 -3.07
CA LEU A 314 5.78 -19.12 -1.66
C LEU A 314 4.74 -17.99 -1.52
N LEU A 315 4.80 -16.95 -2.34
CA LEU A 315 3.80 -15.88 -2.38
C LEU A 315 2.42 -16.41 -2.80
N LYS A 316 2.35 -17.29 -3.82
CA LYS A 316 1.13 -18.04 -4.18
C LYS A 316 0.64 -19.00 -3.09
N ALA A 317 1.49 -19.34 -2.12
CA ALA A 317 1.13 -20.14 -0.96
C ALA A 317 0.60 -19.30 0.22
N LYS A 318 0.56 -17.96 0.08
CA LYS A 318 0.25 -17.00 1.16
C LYS A 318 1.32 -16.98 2.27
N ALA A 319 2.59 -17.09 1.89
CA ALA A 319 3.69 -16.73 2.79
C ALA A 319 3.51 -15.29 3.31
N ASP A 320 3.85 -15.05 4.58
CA ASP A 320 3.75 -13.70 5.15
C ASP A 320 4.85 -12.79 4.59
N VAL A 321 4.42 -11.82 3.79
CA VAL A 321 5.29 -10.84 3.12
C VAL A 321 5.66 -9.66 4.04
N SER A 322 4.89 -9.47 5.11
CA SER A 322 5.04 -8.38 6.09
C SER A 322 5.89 -8.75 7.30
N ALA A 323 6.18 -10.04 7.48
CA ALA A 323 6.98 -10.56 8.58
C ALA A 323 8.36 -9.88 8.69
N VAL A 324 8.63 -9.36 9.89
CA VAL A 324 9.91 -8.77 10.29
C VAL A 324 10.79 -9.87 10.88
N VAL A 325 11.99 -10.04 10.32
CA VAL A 325 12.98 -11.04 10.74
C VAL A 325 14.26 -10.37 11.25
N LYS A 326 15.00 -11.07 12.11
CA LYS A 326 16.24 -10.54 12.71
C LYS A 326 17.48 -11.01 11.96
N ASP A 327 17.80 -10.34 10.86
CA ASP A 327 19.03 -10.64 10.12
C ASP A 327 20.25 -9.98 10.78
N LYS A 328 21.21 -10.80 11.26
CA LYS A 328 22.42 -10.34 11.97
C LYS A 328 22.11 -9.36 13.12
N GLY A 329 20.99 -9.56 13.82
CA GLY A 329 20.52 -8.71 14.90
C GLY A 329 19.78 -7.42 14.48
N LYS A 330 19.64 -7.14 13.18
CA LYS A 330 18.82 -6.04 12.66
C LYS A 330 17.45 -6.55 12.21
N GLU A 331 16.40 -5.83 12.57
CA GLU A 331 15.05 -6.08 12.08
C GLU A 331 14.93 -5.65 10.61
N THR A 332 14.57 -6.61 9.75
CA THR A 332 14.47 -6.44 8.30
C THR A 332 13.22 -7.15 7.76
N THR A 333 12.65 -6.64 6.68
CA THR A 333 11.50 -7.24 5.99
C THR A 333 11.93 -7.93 4.70
N ALA A 334 11.10 -8.81 4.15
CA ALA A 334 11.31 -9.40 2.82
C ALA A 334 11.59 -8.33 1.75
N LEU A 335 10.85 -7.22 1.79
CA LEU A 335 10.99 -6.07 0.88
C LEU A 335 12.33 -5.32 1.07
N MET A 336 12.80 -5.16 2.31
CA MET A 336 14.11 -4.57 2.59
C MET A 336 15.25 -5.44 2.06
N ILE A 337 15.19 -6.77 2.24
CA ILE A 337 16.22 -7.69 1.71
C ILE A 337 16.27 -7.61 0.18
N ALA A 338 15.13 -7.63 -0.51
CA ALA A 338 15.08 -7.49 -1.97
C ALA A 338 15.70 -6.15 -2.45
N CYS A 339 15.42 -5.06 -1.74
CA CYS A 339 15.99 -3.74 -2.02
C CYS A 339 17.52 -3.66 -1.75
N GLN A 340 18.02 -4.38 -0.74
CA GLN A 340 19.45 -4.50 -0.43
C GLN A 340 20.21 -5.29 -1.49
N LEU A 341 19.57 -6.31 -2.09
CA LEU A 341 20.13 -7.13 -3.16
C LEU A 341 20.08 -6.46 -4.54
N GLY A 342 19.29 -5.39 -4.71
CA GLY A 342 19.07 -4.76 -6.00
C GLY A 342 18.08 -5.49 -6.91
N ASP A 343 17.36 -6.50 -6.41
CA ASP A 343 16.51 -7.38 -7.24
C ASP A 343 15.15 -6.73 -7.53
N SER A 344 15.07 -6.05 -8.68
CA SER A 344 13.84 -5.44 -9.19
C SER A 344 12.70 -6.44 -9.44
N TYR A 345 13.01 -7.69 -9.82
CA TYR A 345 12.00 -8.69 -10.13
C TYR A 345 11.34 -9.21 -8.85
N ILE A 346 12.14 -9.60 -7.86
CA ILE A 346 11.63 -10.02 -6.55
C ILE A 346 10.88 -8.86 -5.89
N MET A 347 11.41 -7.65 -5.96
CA MET A 347 10.76 -6.47 -5.38
C MET A 347 9.37 -6.20 -5.98
N ASP A 348 9.22 -6.26 -7.31
CA ASP A 348 7.93 -6.15 -8.00
C ASP A 348 6.95 -7.25 -7.57
N LYS A 349 7.44 -8.49 -7.43
CA LYS A 349 6.63 -9.63 -6.94
C LYS A 349 6.18 -9.43 -5.51
N LEU A 350 7.04 -8.98 -4.60
CA LEU A 350 6.66 -8.73 -3.20
C LEU A 350 5.56 -7.66 -3.11
N LEU A 351 5.72 -6.55 -3.85
CA LEU A 351 4.74 -5.46 -3.88
C LEU A 351 3.41 -5.90 -4.54
N GLN A 352 3.46 -6.74 -5.59
CA GLN A 352 2.27 -7.35 -6.19
C GLN A 352 1.46 -8.21 -5.19
N TYR A 353 2.10 -8.79 -4.18
CA TYR A 353 1.46 -9.56 -3.11
C TYR A 353 1.28 -8.75 -1.80
N ASN A 354 1.14 -7.42 -1.92
CA ASN A 354 0.86 -6.47 -0.83
C ASN A 354 1.99 -6.31 0.22
N ALA A 355 3.27 -6.49 -0.16
CA ALA A 355 4.36 -5.95 0.65
C ALA A 355 4.20 -4.43 0.82
N THR A 356 4.50 -3.92 2.03
CA THR A 356 4.25 -2.53 2.40
C THR A 356 5.42 -1.96 3.21
N ASP A 357 5.87 -0.76 2.84
CA ASP A 357 6.91 -0.01 3.56
C ASP A 357 6.27 1.07 4.44
N HIS A 358 5.63 0.64 5.53
CA HIS A 358 4.93 1.52 6.47
C HIS A 358 5.86 2.59 7.06
N ASP A 359 7.08 2.19 7.46
CA ASP A 359 8.05 3.05 8.12
C ASP A 359 8.84 3.97 7.16
N LYS A 360 8.56 3.91 5.85
CA LYS A 360 9.36 4.52 4.77
C LYS A 360 10.85 4.11 4.82
N LYS A 361 11.18 2.99 5.46
CA LYS A 361 12.56 2.50 5.67
C LYS A 361 13.16 1.99 4.37
N VAL A 362 12.40 1.21 3.60
CA VAL A 362 12.84 0.69 2.29
C VAL A 362 13.00 1.86 1.32
N PHE A 363 12.08 2.80 1.30
CA PHE A 363 12.14 4.00 0.46
C PHE A 363 13.36 4.86 0.78
N LYS A 364 13.66 5.11 2.07
CA LYS A 364 14.87 5.81 2.51
C LYS A 364 16.15 5.05 2.13
N TYR A 365 16.18 3.72 2.23
CA TYR A 365 17.32 2.92 1.80
C TYR A 365 17.53 2.99 0.28
N ALA A 366 16.48 2.78 -0.51
CA ALA A 366 16.50 2.87 -1.97
C ALA A 366 16.97 4.24 -2.46
N LYS A 367 16.55 5.33 -1.80
CA LYS A 367 17.00 6.71 -2.08
C LYS A 367 18.52 6.88 -2.01
N HIS A 368 19.20 6.23 -1.07
CA HIS A 368 20.64 6.38 -0.87
C HIS A 368 21.46 5.38 -1.68
N GLU A 369 21.02 4.12 -1.77
CA GLU A 369 21.84 3.02 -2.30
C GLU A 369 21.43 2.57 -3.70
N ASN A 370 20.13 2.59 -4.05
CA ASN A 370 19.57 1.97 -5.26
C ASN A 370 18.42 2.80 -5.88
N PRO A 371 18.68 3.99 -6.46
CA PRO A 371 17.63 4.89 -6.93
C PRO A 371 16.78 4.30 -8.08
N GLN A 372 17.31 3.35 -8.85
CA GLN A 372 16.57 2.68 -9.93
C GLN A 372 15.31 1.94 -9.42
N LEU A 373 15.33 1.44 -8.18
CA LEU A 373 14.22 0.71 -7.56
C LEU A 373 13.07 1.63 -7.09
N LEU A 374 13.30 2.94 -7.02
CA LEU A 374 12.28 3.90 -6.57
C LEU A 374 11.08 3.95 -7.50
N SER A 375 11.29 3.82 -8.81
CA SER A 375 10.22 3.71 -9.81
C SER A 375 9.22 2.60 -9.47
N ILE A 376 9.73 1.45 -9.00
CA ILE A 376 8.94 0.29 -8.57
C ILE A 376 8.19 0.61 -7.26
N LEU A 377 8.82 1.26 -6.28
CA LEU A 377 8.12 1.69 -5.06
C LEU A 377 7.00 2.70 -5.37
N LEU A 378 7.30 3.71 -6.18
CA LEU A 378 6.36 4.76 -6.58
C LEU A 378 5.17 4.21 -7.37
N LYS A 379 5.40 3.23 -8.25
CA LYS A 379 4.36 2.49 -8.98
C LYS A 379 3.30 1.89 -8.05
N TYR A 380 3.69 1.26 -6.95
CA TYR A 380 2.75 0.65 -6.00
C TYR A 380 2.17 1.65 -4.97
N ARG A 381 2.68 2.88 -4.90
CA ARG A 381 2.03 4.02 -4.20
C ARG A 381 0.97 4.71 -5.08
N THR A 382 0.20 3.92 -5.83
CA THR A 382 -0.89 4.40 -6.68
C THR A 382 -2.11 3.50 -6.52
N THR A 383 -3.31 4.10 -6.56
CA THR A 383 -4.58 3.40 -6.37
C THR A 383 -5.53 3.68 -7.52
N ARG A 384 -6.46 2.77 -7.81
CA ARG A 384 -7.56 3.07 -8.74
C ARG A 384 -8.43 4.18 -8.18
N ASP A 385 -8.71 5.18 -9.00
CA ASP A 385 -9.73 6.18 -8.67
C ASP A 385 -11.11 5.65 -9.10
N ASN A 386 -12.09 5.84 -8.22
CA ASN A 386 -13.49 5.51 -8.46
C ASN A 386 -14.39 6.77 -8.41
N GLU A 387 -13.83 7.93 -8.03
CA GLU A 387 -14.55 9.19 -7.88
C GLU A 387 -14.67 9.94 -9.22
N PHE A 388 -13.55 10.04 -9.97
CA PHE A 388 -13.52 10.81 -11.21
C PHE A 388 -13.42 9.94 -12.49
N PRO A 389 -14.19 10.25 -13.54
CA PRO A 389 -14.15 9.51 -14.80
C PRO A 389 -13.04 10.01 -15.74
N ILE A 390 -12.48 9.09 -16.53
CA ILE A 390 -11.55 9.41 -17.63
C ILE A 390 -12.25 10.24 -18.72
N ASN A 391 -11.55 11.23 -19.29
CA ASN A 391 -11.98 12.04 -20.44
C ASN A 391 -12.03 11.24 -21.76
N LYS A 392 -13.05 10.38 -21.90
CA LYS A 392 -13.30 9.56 -23.10
C LYS A 392 -13.55 10.38 -24.37
N SER A 393 -14.08 11.59 -24.23
CA SER A 393 -14.29 12.55 -25.32
C SER A 393 -12.96 13.04 -25.91
N GLY A 394 -12.02 13.47 -25.06
CA GLY A 394 -10.69 13.91 -25.46
C GLY A 394 -9.91 12.78 -26.14
N MET A 395 -9.89 11.57 -25.55
CA MET A 395 -9.23 10.40 -26.16
C MET A 395 -9.73 10.12 -27.58
N ARG A 396 -11.05 10.13 -27.78
CA ARG A 396 -11.65 9.91 -29.11
C ARG A 396 -11.26 11.01 -30.09
N LYS A 397 -11.30 12.28 -29.66
CA LYS A 397 -10.91 13.41 -30.50
C LYS A 397 -9.44 13.32 -30.90
N GLU A 398 -8.52 13.16 -29.95
CA GLU A 398 -7.08 13.06 -30.25
C GLU A 398 -6.75 11.84 -31.13
N TYR A 399 -7.49 10.74 -31.01
CA TYR A 399 -7.37 9.58 -31.90
C TYR A 399 -7.86 9.88 -33.33
N LEU A 400 -9.02 10.54 -33.47
CA LEU A 400 -9.55 10.96 -34.76
C LEU A 400 -8.63 11.98 -35.44
N ASP A 401 -8.17 13.00 -34.71
CA ASP A 401 -7.26 14.03 -35.21
C ASP A 401 -5.97 13.40 -35.77
N LYS A 402 -5.42 12.37 -35.10
CA LYS A 402 -4.25 11.60 -35.59
C LYS A 402 -4.53 10.76 -36.83
N MET A 403 -5.74 10.23 -37.01
CA MET A 403 -6.10 9.49 -38.23
C MET A 403 -6.41 10.42 -39.41
N SER A 404 -6.96 11.62 -39.15
CA SER A 404 -7.26 12.62 -40.19
C SER A 404 -6.04 13.32 -40.80
N GLY A 405 -4.82 12.89 -40.43
CA GLY A 405 -3.58 13.33 -41.07
C GLY A 405 -3.43 12.84 -42.50
N ASP A 406 -4.04 11.70 -42.86
CA ASP A 406 -4.26 11.31 -44.24
C ASP A 406 -5.61 11.85 -44.72
N GLN A 407 -5.60 12.58 -45.83
CA GLN A 407 -6.82 13.11 -46.46
C GLN A 407 -7.64 11.96 -47.06
N ASP A 408 -8.72 11.53 -46.41
CA ASP A 408 -10.00 11.23 -47.09
C ASP A 408 -11.20 10.91 -46.16
N SER A 409 -12.32 11.59 -46.43
CA SER A 409 -13.71 11.28 -46.00
C SER A 409 -14.02 11.16 -44.49
N PHE A 410 -14.73 12.17 -43.96
CA PHE A 410 -15.19 12.25 -42.57
C PHE A 410 -16.19 11.14 -42.15
N ASP A 411 -16.87 10.50 -43.11
CA ASP A 411 -18.01 9.61 -42.86
C ASP A 411 -17.64 8.12 -42.68
N SER A 412 -16.41 7.70 -42.97
CA SER A 412 -16.00 6.29 -42.89
C SER A 412 -15.52 5.85 -41.49
N VAL A 413 -15.22 6.79 -40.59
CA VAL A 413 -14.51 6.50 -39.32
C VAL A 413 -15.43 5.96 -38.22
N SER A 414 -16.75 6.11 -38.36
CA SER A 414 -17.74 5.51 -37.43
C SER A 414 -17.80 3.98 -37.50
N SER A 415 -17.20 3.37 -38.53
CA SER A 415 -17.23 1.94 -38.81
C SER A 415 -15.96 1.19 -38.39
N MET A 416 -14.90 1.90 -37.94
CA MET A 416 -13.68 1.25 -37.50
C MET A 416 -13.90 0.50 -36.18
N ASN A 417 -13.73 -0.82 -36.23
CA ASN A 417 -13.88 -1.74 -35.10
C ASN A 417 -12.68 -1.65 -34.13
N ILE A 418 -12.47 -0.46 -33.55
CA ILE A 418 -11.39 -0.18 -32.61
C ILE A 418 -11.64 -0.98 -31.34
N ASN A 419 -10.70 -1.86 -30.98
CA ASN A 419 -10.78 -2.56 -29.70
C ASN A 419 -10.41 -1.61 -28.56
N PHE A 420 -11.40 -0.84 -28.09
CA PHE A 420 -11.23 0.25 -27.12
C PHE A 420 -10.40 -0.14 -25.88
N LYS A 421 -10.50 -1.38 -25.40
CA LYS A 421 -9.74 -1.87 -24.22
C LYS A 421 -8.25 -2.09 -24.47
N LYS A 422 -7.86 -2.27 -25.74
CA LYS A 422 -6.46 -2.44 -26.19
C LYS A 422 -5.78 -1.12 -26.54
N THR A 423 -6.55 -0.11 -26.93
CA THR A 423 -6.03 1.19 -27.37
C THR A 423 -6.05 2.25 -26.25
N PHE A 424 -7.02 2.18 -25.33
CA PHE A 424 -7.27 3.23 -24.34
C PHE A 424 -7.37 2.69 -22.91
N PRO A 425 -7.01 3.50 -21.88
CA PRO A 425 -7.24 3.15 -20.50
C PRO A 425 -8.74 3.03 -20.18
N SER A 426 -9.07 2.08 -19.32
CA SER A 426 -10.42 1.81 -18.82
C SER A 426 -10.61 2.18 -17.34
N PHE A 427 -9.54 2.23 -16.56
CA PHE A 427 -9.51 2.52 -15.12
C PHE A 427 -8.78 3.83 -14.85
N ALA A 428 -9.40 4.68 -14.03
CA ALA A 428 -8.81 5.91 -13.54
C ALA A 428 -7.80 5.63 -12.40
N VAL A 429 -6.84 6.53 -12.21
CA VAL A 429 -5.71 6.36 -11.30
C VAL A 429 -5.50 7.62 -10.45
N HIS A 430 -5.29 7.37 -9.16
CA HIS A 430 -4.91 8.31 -8.13
C HIS A 430 -3.47 8.01 -7.68
N ILE A 431 -2.57 8.97 -7.87
CA ILE A 431 -1.16 8.93 -7.46
C ILE A 431 -1.03 9.48 -6.02
N LYS A 432 -0.43 8.71 -5.11
CA LYS A 432 -0.32 9.03 -3.67
C LYS A 432 1.15 9.07 -3.23
N TRP A 433 1.84 10.12 -3.67
CA TRP A 433 3.27 10.33 -3.50
C TRP A 433 3.60 11.33 -2.39
N GLN A 434 2.67 11.52 -1.45
CA GLN A 434 2.82 12.41 -0.30
C GLN A 434 3.95 12.05 0.67
N ASP A 435 4.60 13.07 1.22
CA ASP A 435 5.62 13.00 2.28
C ASP A 435 6.78 12.04 1.98
N LEU A 436 7.30 12.03 0.74
CA LEU A 436 8.39 11.15 0.33
C LEU A 436 9.78 11.81 0.38
N GLU A 437 9.86 13.13 0.58
CA GLU A 437 11.13 13.90 0.67
C GLU A 437 12.10 13.64 -0.51
N HIS A 438 11.61 13.20 -1.67
CA HIS A 438 12.46 12.75 -2.77
C HIS A 438 11.94 13.11 -4.16
N VAL A 439 10.63 13.17 -4.39
CA VAL A 439 10.10 13.52 -5.72
C VAL A 439 10.54 14.94 -6.04
N SER A 440 11.53 15.07 -6.93
CA SER A 440 12.17 16.34 -7.32
C SER A 440 11.86 16.75 -8.75
N ALA A 441 11.56 15.75 -9.58
CA ALA A 441 11.00 15.87 -10.92
C ALA A 441 9.96 14.75 -11.09
N ILE A 442 9.00 14.96 -11.99
CA ILE A 442 7.98 13.98 -12.36
C ILE A 442 8.01 13.87 -13.88
N GLU A 443 8.48 12.75 -14.43
CA GLU A 443 8.62 12.58 -15.86
C GLU A 443 7.35 12.04 -16.51
N ASP A 444 7.09 12.41 -17.77
CA ASP A 444 5.93 11.91 -18.52
C ASP A 444 6.01 10.39 -18.74
N GLU A 445 7.20 9.80 -18.72
CA GLU A 445 7.42 8.35 -18.82
C GLU A 445 6.90 7.61 -17.56
N ASP A 446 7.19 8.12 -16.36
CA ASP A 446 6.68 7.56 -15.10
C ASP A 446 5.15 7.60 -15.06
N LEU A 447 4.57 8.73 -15.46
CA LEU A 447 3.11 8.94 -15.50
C LEU A 447 2.43 7.97 -16.49
N LYS A 448 3.00 7.75 -17.68
CA LYS A 448 2.50 6.75 -18.63
C LYS A 448 2.65 5.32 -18.10
N TYR A 449 3.77 5.01 -17.43
CA TYR A 449 4.01 3.69 -16.84
C TYR A 449 2.99 3.35 -15.76
N ILE A 450 2.66 4.32 -14.89
CA ILE A 450 1.56 4.23 -13.90
C ILE A 450 0.20 4.01 -14.59
N GLY A 451 -0.08 4.77 -15.65
CA GLY A 451 -1.30 4.61 -16.45
C GLY A 451 -1.44 3.20 -17.02
N TYR A 452 -0.35 2.62 -17.53
CA TYR A 452 -0.28 1.25 -18.03
C TYR A 452 -0.45 0.21 -16.92
N HIS A 453 0.18 0.40 -15.75
CA HIS A 453 0.12 -0.55 -14.63
C HIS A 453 -1.33 -0.87 -14.19
N HIS A 454 -2.20 0.14 -14.12
CA HIS A 454 -3.62 -0.08 -13.78
C HIS A 454 -4.48 -0.53 -14.97
N ASN A 455 -3.95 -0.43 -16.20
CA ASN A 455 -4.63 -0.74 -17.47
C ASN A 455 -3.85 -1.76 -18.34
N PRO A 456 -3.53 -2.97 -17.83
CA PRO A 456 -2.69 -3.94 -18.52
C PRO A 456 -3.31 -4.56 -19.78
N SER A 457 -4.56 -4.22 -20.13
CA SER A 457 -5.18 -4.62 -21.39
C SER A 457 -4.70 -3.81 -22.59
N MET A 458 -4.02 -2.68 -22.37
CA MET A 458 -3.47 -1.84 -23.43
C MET A 458 -2.29 -2.53 -24.12
N GLU A 459 -2.23 -2.51 -25.45
CA GLU A 459 -1.16 -3.17 -26.23
C GLU A 459 -0.06 -2.19 -26.66
N THR A 460 -0.36 -0.90 -26.77
CA THR A 460 0.63 0.14 -27.12
C THR A 460 1.33 0.68 -25.86
N PHE A 461 2.45 0.06 -25.50
CA PHE A 461 3.37 0.58 -24.49
C PHE A 461 3.83 2.01 -24.85
N ASN A 462 4.01 2.87 -23.83
CA ASN A 462 4.39 4.29 -23.98
C ASN A 462 3.42 5.15 -24.83
N SER A 463 2.16 4.74 -24.97
CA SER A 463 1.14 5.58 -25.62
C SER A 463 0.79 6.83 -24.78
N ARG A 464 0.72 8.02 -25.40
CA ARG A 464 0.19 9.25 -24.76
C ARG A 464 -1.21 9.04 -24.17
N PHE A 465 -2.00 8.10 -24.72
CA PHE A 465 -3.31 7.76 -24.18
C PHE A 465 -3.26 7.21 -22.74
N ALA A 466 -2.12 6.70 -22.25
CA ALA A 466 -1.96 6.30 -20.86
C ALA A 466 -2.10 7.47 -19.86
N LEU A 467 -1.76 8.70 -20.27
CA LEU A 467 -1.90 9.90 -19.42
C LEU A 467 -3.36 10.24 -19.10
N TYR A 468 -4.32 9.80 -19.92
CA TYR A 468 -5.75 9.94 -19.63
C TYR A 468 -6.21 9.08 -18.45
N ALA A 469 -5.43 8.07 -18.03
CA ALA A 469 -5.76 7.29 -16.85
C ALA A 469 -5.65 8.13 -15.56
N ILE A 470 -4.83 9.18 -15.53
CA ILE A 470 -4.53 9.93 -14.32
C ILE A 470 -5.61 10.98 -14.06
N THR A 471 -6.18 10.93 -12.85
CA THR A 471 -7.33 11.75 -12.43
C THR A 471 -7.07 12.51 -11.13
N LYS A 472 -6.25 11.96 -10.23
CA LYS A 472 -5.80 12.63 -9.01
C LYS A 472 -4.29 12.48 -8.83
N ILE A 473 -3.62 13.55 -8.40
CA ILE A 473 -2.22 13.53 -8.00
C ILE A 473 -2.09 14.25 -6.66
N ASP A 474 -1.57 13.53 -5.66
CA ASP A 474 -1.03 14.08 -4.43
C ASP A 474 0.49 13.83 -4.43
N VAL A 475 1.26 14.91 -4.55
CA VAL A 475 2.73 14.94 -4.46
C VAL A 475 3.16 15.93 -3.36
N SER A 476 2.31 16.13 -2.37
CA SER A 476 2.58 17.03 -1.25
C SER A 476 3.76 16.57 -0.37
N GLY A 477 4.42 17.48 0.35
CA GLY A 477 5.49 17.12 1.30
C GLY A 477 6.74 16.55 0.62
N ASN A 478 7.10 17.08 -0.54
CA ASN A 478 8.23 16.63 -1.34
C ASN A 478 9.30 17.72 -1.49
N ASN A 479 10.22 17.50 -2.43
CA ASN A 479 11.27 18.44 -2.77
C ASN A 479 11.21 18.77 -4.27
N LEU A 480 9.98 19.00 -4.78
CA LEU A 480 9.79 19.58 -6.11
C LEU A 480 10.52 20.94 -6.15
N GLY A 481 11.22 21.19 -7.25
CA GLY A 481 12.12 22.33 -7.39
C GLY A 481 11.42 23.68 -7.44
N ILE A 482 12.22 24.71 -7.72
CA ILE A 482 11.81 26.12 -7.82
C ILE A 482 10.74 26.33 -8.92
N LEU A 483 10.82 25.54 -10.00
CA LEU A 483 9.90 25.59 -11.13
C LEU A 483 8.75 24.58 -10.93
N PHE A 484 7.52 25.03 -11.14
CA PHE A 484 6.33 24.19 -11.17
C PHE A 484 6.45 23.10 -12.26
N PRO A 485 6.02 21.84 -12.01
CA PRO A 485 6.03 20.78 -13.01
C PRO A 485 4.90 20.94 -14.05
N ASP A 486 5.15 21.76 -15.07
CA ASP A 486 4.18 22.13 -16.13
C ASP A 486 3.52 20.93 -16.83
N ASN A 487 4.18 19.77 -16.84
CA ASN A 487 3.63 18.56 -17.45
C ASN A 487 2.39 18.02 -16.75
N LEU A 488 2.21 18.31 -15.45
CA LEU A 488 0.97 17.97 -14.73
C LEU A 488 -0.24 18.72 -15.30
N LEU A 489 -0.07 19.95 -15.80
CA LEU A 489 -1.13 20.74 -16.43
C LEU A 489 -1.45 20.29 -17.87
N ARG A 490 -0.68 19.34 -18.42
CA ARG A 490 -0.94 18.68 -19.71
C ARG A 490 -1.74 17.37 -19.55
N LEU A 491 -2.16 17.02 -18.33
CA LEU A 491 -2.91 15.79 -18.07
C LEU A 491 -4.41 15.95 -18.38
N PRO A 492 -4.93 15.25 -19.41
CA PRO A 492 -6.23 15.56 -20.03
C PRO A 492 -7.45 15.03 -19.26
N SER A 493 -7.24 14.35 -18.13
CA SER A 493 -8.29 13.84 -17.23
C SER A 493 -8.05 14.23 -15.76
N LEU A 494 -7.11 15.14 -15.48
CA LEU A 494 -6.79 15.55 -14.11
C LEU A 494 -7.94 16.37 -13.50
N HIS A 495 -8.34 16.00 -12.28
CA HIS A 495 -9.42 16.63 -11.51
C HIS A 495 -8.91 17.24 -10.20
N VAL A 496 -7.94 16.59 -9.53
CA VAL A 496 -7.35 17.06 -8.27
C VAL A 496 -5.83 17.05 -8.39
N LEU A 497 -5.21 18.17 -8.05
CA LEU A 497 -3.76 18.32 -7.98
C LEU A 497 -3.34 18.96 -6.65
N ASP A 498 -2.66 18.20 -5.81
CA ASP A 498 -2.02 18.68 -4.58
C ASP A 498 -0.50 18.64 -4.74
N VAL A 499 0.10 19.82 -4.78
CA VAL A 499 1.56 20.06 -4.84
C VAL A 499 2.05 20.83 -3.60
N SER A 500 1.27 20.81 -2.52
CA SER A 500 1.54 21.57 -1.30
C SER A 500 2.81 21.13 -0.58
N ARG A 501 3.40 21.96 0.28
CA ARG A 501 4.62 21.64 1.07
C ARG A 501 5.79 21.21 0.16
N ASN A 502 6.09 22.03 -0.84
CA ASN A 502 7.21 21.89 -1.76
C ASN A 502 8.03 23.19 -1.79
N ARG A 503 8.88 23.40 -2.81
CA ARG A 503 9.73 24.61 -2.94
C ARG A 503 9.45 25.41 -4.20
N ILE A 504 8.23 25.30 -4.74
CA ILE A 504 7.83 25.96 -5.98
C ILE A 504 7.74 27.47 -5.71
N SER A 505 8.38 28.29 -6.55
CA SER A 505 8.19 29.75 -6.55
C SER A 505 7.76 30.28 -7.91
N THR A 506 8.25 29.69 -9.00
CA THR A 506 7.98 30.14 -10.37
C THR A 506 7.22 29.11 -11.19
N PHE A 507 6.48 29.58 -12.18
CA PHE A 507 5.74 28.77 -13.13
C PHE A 507 6.30 28.91 -14.56
N GLY A 508 6.07 27.94 -15.44
CA GLY A 508 6.49 28.02 -16.84
C GLY A 508 5.74 29.09 -17.62
N VAL A 509 6.42 29.70 -18.60
CA VAL A 509 5.84 30.66 -19.55
C VAL A 509 5.27 29.91 -20.75
N ASP A 510 4.11 30.35 -21.26
CA ASP A 510 3.43 29.79 -22.45
C ASP A 510 3.10 28.28 -22.42
N VAL A 511 2.76 27.76 -21.25
CA VAL A 511 2.30 26.37 -21.10
C VAL A 511 0.94 26.18 -21.79
N LYS A 512 0.90 25.33 -22.83
CA LYS A 512 -0.36 24.82 -23.39
C LYS A 512 -1.00 23.84 -22.39
N THR A 513 -1.97 24.33 -21.63
CA THR A 513 -2.77 23.52 -20.70
C THR A 513 -3.74 22.61 -21.45
N GLU A 514 -3.94 21.39 -20.95
CA GLU A 514 -4.92 20.42 -21.48
C GLU A 514 -5.84 19.83 -20.37
N CYS A 515 -5.72 20.33 -19.13
CA CYS A 515 -6.47 19.87 -17.95
C CYS A 515 -7.85 20.56 -17.77
N ASP A 516 -8.70 20.51 -18.80
CA ASP A 516 -10.07 21.09 -18.82
C ASP A 516 -11.02 20.54 -17.73
N PHE A 517 -10.57 19.63 -16.88
CA PHE A 517 -11.35 18.93 -15.84
C PHE A 517 -10.87 19.23 -14.42
N LEU A 518 -9.84 20.07 -14.25
CA LEU A 518 -9.28 20.41 -12.94
C LEU A 518 -10.35 21.11 -12.08
N GLN A 519 -10.69 20.50 -10.94
CA GLN A 519 -11.65 21.00 -9.94
C GLN A 519 -10.97 21.51 -8.67
N GLU A 520 -9.80 20.96 -8.33
CA GLU A 520 -9.09 21.31 -7.10
C GLU A 520 -7.58 21.43 -7.37
N LEU A 521 -7.02 22.57 -6.99
CA LEU A 521 -5.60 22.90 -7.06
C LEU A 521 -5.11 23.41 -5.71
N ARG A 522 -4.21 22.66 -5.07
CA ARG A 522 -3.57 23.03 -3.81
C ARG A 522 -2.08 23.26 -4.00
N LEU A 523 -1.65 24.45 -3.61
CA LEU A 523 -0.32 25.03 -3.74
C LEU A 523 0.20 25.52 -2.38
N ASP A 524 -0.40 25.05 -1.28
CA ASP A 524 -0.13 25.56 0.07
C ASP A 524 1.33 25.30 0.48
N HIS A 525 1.90 26.12 1.36
CA HIS A 525 3.26 25.92 1.91
C HIS A 525 4.32 25.78 0.81
N ASN A 526 4.35 26.76 -0.10
CA ASN A 526 5.36 26.87 -1.16
C ASN A 526 6.07 28.24 -1.04
N HIS A 527 6.70 28.71 -2.10
CA HIS A 527 7.43 29.98 -2.14
C HIS A 527 6.90 30.90 -3.26
N ILE A 528 5.61 30.77 -3.59
CA ILE A 528 4.96 31.48 -4.70
C ILE A 528 4.74 32.95 -4.31
N ASP A 529 5.20 33.88 -5.14
CA ASP A 529 5.00 35.32 -5.02
C ASP A 529 4.04 35.90 -6.07
N GLU A 530 3.96 35.28 -7.25
CA GLU A 530 3.01 35.60 -8.33
C GLU A 530 2.37 34.33 -8.94
N LEU A 531 1.10 34.41 -9.34
CA LEU A 531 0.39 33.35 -10.08
C LEU A 531 0.20 33.70 -11.56
N PRO A 532 0.48 32.78 -12.50
CA PRO A 532 0.38 33.07 -13.91
C PRO A 532 -1.06 33.08 -14.41
N HIS A 533 -1.36 33.99 -15.34
CA HIS A 533 -2.68 34.23 -15.94
C HIS A 533 -3.44 33.00 -16.46
N TYR A 534 -2.76 31.90 -16.80
CA TYR A 534 -3.43 30.70 -17.31
C TYR A 534 -4.14 29.89 -16.23
N ILE A 535 -3.79 30.02 -14.94
CA ILE A 535 -4.52 29.34 -13.85
C ILE A 535 -5.97 29.84 -13.76
N PHE A 536 -6.19 31.13 -13.98
CA PHE A 536 -7.53 31.74 -13.94
C PHE A 536 -8.41 31.38 -15.15
N LYS A 537 -7.89 30.63 -16.13
CA LYS A 537 -8.63 30.14 -17.30
C LYS A 537 -9.32 28.79 -17.07
N PHE A 538 -9.11 28.12 -15.93
CA PHE A 538 -9.71 26.83 -15.66
C PHE A 538 -11.22 26.94 -15.34
N GLU A 539 -12.06 26.74 -16.35
CA GLU A 539 -13.52 26.88 -16.26
C GLU A 539 -14.21 25.99 -15.21
N LYS A 540 -13.54 24.95 -14.68
CA LYS A 540 -14.11 23.99 -13.70
C LYS A 540 -13.47 24.04 -12.32
N LEU A 541 -12.50 24.94 -12.08
CA LEU A 541 -11.77 25.00 -10.81
C LEU A 541 -12.69 25.51 -9.70
N LYS A 542 -13.00 24.63 -8.73
CA LYS A 542 -13.84 24.91 -7.57
C LYS A 542 -13.03 25.29 -6.34
N VAL A 543 -11.85 24.72 -6.17
CA VAL A 543 -11.00 24.91 -4.99
C VAL A 543 -9.62 25.37 -5.45
N LEU A 544 -9.21 26.54 -4.97
CA LEU A 544 -7.86 27.08 -5.14
C LEU A 544 -7.28 27.40 -3.76
N SER A 545 -6.26 26.66 -3.35
CA SER A 545 -5.59 26.84 -2.06
C SER A 545 -4.13 27.22 -2.25
N LEU A 546 -3.73 28.33 -1.63
CA LEU A 546 -2.45 29.02 -1.78
C LEU A 546 -1.90 29.48 -0.42
N ALA A 547 -2.38 28.88 0.67
CA ALA A 547 -2.04 29.33 2.01
C ALA A 547 -0.56 29.11 2.34
N ASN A 548 0.03 29.98 3.15
CA ASN A 548 1.45 29.93 3.52
C ASN A 548 2.37 30.05 2.29
N ASN A 549 2.31 31.20 1.63
CA ASN A 549 3.10 31.58 0.45
C ASN A 549 3.59 33.05 0.61
N TYR A 550 4.09 33.67 -0.46
CA TYR A 550 4.62 35.04 -0.44
C TYR A 550 3.83 36.03 -1.30
N LEU A 551 2.57 35.71 -1.64
CA LEU A 551 1.71 36.55 -2.49
C LEU A 551 1.53 37.93 -1.86
N ARG A 552 1.79 39.00 -2.63
CA ARG A 552 1.56 40.40 -2.22
C ARG A 552 0.31 41.00 -2.84
N GLU A 553 -0.06 40.50 -4.00
CA GLU A 553 -1.26 40.85 -4.76
C GLU A 553 -1.81 39.59 -5.42
N ILE A 554 -3.03 39.67 -5.94
CA ILE A 554 -3.71 38.58 -6.66
C ILE A 554 -4.25 39.11 -7.98
N SER A 555 -4.22 38.33 -9.06
CA SER A 555 -4.77 38.79 -10.35
C SER A 555 -6.26 39.15 -10.20
N PRO A 556 -6.73 40.30 -10.75
CA PRO A 556 -8.15 40.63 -10.83
C PRO A 556 -9.01 39.59 -11.55
N GLU A 557 -8.39 38.66 -12.29
CA GLU A 557 -9.05 37.56 -13.00
C GLU A 557 -9.64 36.52 -12.06
N VAL A 558 -9.14 36.38 -10.83
CA VAL A 558 -9.69 35.44 -9.83
C VAL A 558 -11.18 35.71 -9.55
N TRP A 559 -11.57 36.98 -9.59
CA TRP A 559 -12.93 37.47 -9.37
C TRP A 559 -13.90 37.13 -10.51
N VAL A 560 -13.39 36.67 -11.66
CA VAL A 560 -14.18 36.33 -12.85
C VAL A 560 -14.45 34.81 -12.93
N MET A 561 -13.83 34.01 -12.05
CA MET A 561 -13.93 32.56 -12.04
C MET A 561 -15.30 32.07 -11.54
N GLN A 562 -16.25 31.87 -12.46
CA GLN A 562 -17.66 31.51 -12.16
C GLN A 562 -17.83 30.18 -11.40
N SER A 563 -16.87 29.26 -11.49
CA SER A 563 -16.90 27.94 -10.87
C SER A 563 -16.15 27.85 -9.54
N LEU A 564 -15.40 28.89 -9.15
CA LEU A 564 -14.63 28.91 -7.91
C LEU A 564 -15.58 29.01 -6.71
N ILE A 565 -15.43 28.09 -5.76
CA ILE A 565 -16.25 27.98 -4.54
C ILE A 565 -15.40 28.31 -3.32
N VAL A 566 -14.16 27.80 -3.27
CA VAL A 566 -13.22 27.97 -2.15
C VAL A 566 -11.95 28.66 -2.65
N LEU A 567 -11.61 29.79 -2.04
CA LEU A 567 -10.35 30.50 -2.23
C LEU A 567 -9.64 30.68 -0.89
N ASN A 568 -8.53 29.96 -0.71
CA ASN A 568 -7.73 30.01 0.50
C ASN A 568 -6.38 30.69 0.24
N LEU A 569 -6.20 31.88 0.83
CA LEU A 569 -5.06 32.78 0.69
C LEU A 569 -4.44 33.12 2.06
N ALA A 570 -4.72 32.31 3.09
CA ALA A 570 -4.19 32.53 4.43
C ALA A 570 -2.65 32.56 4.48
N ASP A 571 -2.06 33.19 5.49
CA ASP A 571 -0.60 33.21 5.69
C ASP A 571 0.16 33.69 4.42
N ASN A 572 -0.19 34.88 3.94
CA ASN A 572 0.45 35.53 2.79
C ASN A 572 0.81 36.99 3.15
N LYS A 573 1.14 37.83 2.16
CA LYS A 573 1.57 39.23 2.35
C LYS A 573 0.65 40.19 1.60
N ILE A 574 -0.63 39.84 1.49
CA ILE A 574 -1.60 40.61 0.70
C ILE A 574 -1.98 41.86 1.49
N VAL A 575 -1.65 43.04 0.94
CA VAL A 575 -1.93 44.35 1.57
C VAL A 575 -3.30 44.90 1.17
N MET A 576 -3.75 44.59 -0.05
CA MET A 576 -5.01 45.07 -0.62
C MET A 576 -5.49 44.11 -1.72
N LEU A 577 -6.81 43.91 -1.83
CA LEU A 577 -7.41 43.19 -2.95
C LEU A 577 -7.63 44.14 -4.14
N PRO A 578 -7.22 43.79 -5.37
CA PRO A 578 -7.42 44.66 -6.53
C PRO A 578 -8.84 44.53 -7.10
N PRO A 579 -9.41 45.62 -7.63
CA PRO A 579 -10.77 45.64 -8.16
C PRO A 579 -10.90 44.78 -9.43
N PRO A 580 -12.09 44.24 -9.73
CA PRO A 580 -12.33 43.46 -10.94
C PRO A 580 -12.12 44.32 -12.20
N ASN A 581 -11.49 43.73 -13.23
CA ASN A 581 -11.15 44.41 -14.47
C ASN A 581 -12.39 45.01 -15.16
N GLN A 582 -12.44 46.34 -15.25
CA GLN A 582 -13.52 47.05 -15.94
C GLN A 582 -13.42 46.91 -17.47
N GLY A 583 -13.96 45.81 -17.99
CA GLY A 583 -14.47 45.72 -19.36
C GLY A 583 -13.91 44.62 -20.25
N LYS A 584 -14.76 43.61 -20.53
CA LYS A 584 -15.17 43.22 -21.90
C LYS A 584 -16.24 42.12 -21.90
N SER A 585 -17.47 42.50 -22.23
CA SER A 585 -18.51 41.67 -22.89
C SER A 585 -18.74 40.25 -22.36
N CYS A 586 -19.61 40.10 -21.35
CA CYS A 586 -20.39 38.85 -21.25
C CYS A 586 -21.40 38.77 -22.40
N SER A 587 -21.56 37.58 -22.98
CA SER A 587 -22.35 37.35 -24.20
C SER A 587 -23.86 37.40 -23.96
N LYS A 588 -24.61 37.74 -25.02
CA LYS A 588 -26.07 37.97 -24.98
C LYS A 588 -26.83 36.78 -24.36
N PRO A 589 -27.84 37.01 -23.49
CA PRO A 589 -28.75 35.95 -23.07
C PRO A 589 -29.48 35.36 -24.27
N ARG A 590 -29.71 34.05 -24.20
CA ARG A 590 -30.30 33.24 -25.27
C ARG A 590 -31.77 33.68 -25.50
N LYS A 591 -32.13 33.88 -26.78
CA LYS A 591 -33.42 34.42 -27.25
C LYS A 591 -34.64 33.98 -26.44
N LEU A 592 -35.38 34.94 -25.86
CA LEU A 592 -36.83 34.83 -25.73
C LEU A 592 -37.45 35.47 -26.98
N SER A 593 -38.25 34.70 -27.72
CA SER A 593 -38.86 35.17 -28.98
C SER A 593 -40.15 35.96 -28.76
N THR A 594 -40.50 36.79 -29.76
CA THR A 594 -41.76 37.54 -29.91
C THR A 594 -42.11 38.56 -28.83
N LEU A 595 -41.95 39.84 -29.17
CA LEU A 595 -43.07 40.80 -29.28
C LEU A 595 -42.66 42.01 -30.15
N GLN A 596 -43.63 42.68 -30.75
CA GLN A 596 -43.45 43.68 -31.82
C GLN A 596 -43.33 45.13 -31.30
N SER A 597 -42.98 46.04 -32.20
CA SER A 597 -42.71 47.46 -31.97
C SER A 597 -43.93 48.32 -31.59
N MET A 598 -43.75 49.21 -30.59
CA MET A 598 -44.17 50.65 -30.45
C MET A 598 -45.57 51.12 -30.97
N PRO A 599 -46.27 52.09 -30.32
CA PRO A 599 -45.68 53.30 -29.70
C PRO A 599 -46.38 53.92 -28.45
N SER A 600 -45.77 55.00 -27.96
CA SER A 600 -46.29 56.20 -27.27
C SER A 600 -47.48 56.16 -26.28
N VAL A 601 -47.15 56.45 -25.02
CA VAL A 601 -47.79 57.40 -24.05
C VAL A 601 -49.30 57.68 -24.17
N ASP A 602 -50.02 57.39 -23.08
CA ASP A 602 -50.94 58.37 -22.49
C ASP A 602 -51.05 58.20 -20.96
N THR A 603 -51.26 59.30 -20.23
CA THR A 603 -51.20 59.35 -18.75
C THR A 603 -52.57 59.22 -18.10
N GLY A 604 -52.70 58.43 -17.01
CA GLY A 604 -53.99 58.26 -16.33
C GLY A 604 -53.95 57.51 -14.98
N THR A 605 -53.61 58.24 -13.91
CA THR A 605 -54.18 58.12 -12.54
C THR A 605 -54.24 56.78 -11.77
N TYR A 606 -53.75 56.86 -10.52
CA TYR A 606 -54.14 56.12 -9.30
C TYR A 606 -53.51 54.75 -8.93
N ILE A 607 -52.73 54.80 -7.83
CA ILE A 607 -52.52 53.81 -6.74
C ILE A 607 -52.19 52.35 -7.11
N GLN A 608 -50.93 51.96 -6.88
CA GLN A 608 -50.55 51.07 -5.77
C GLN A 608 -49.02 50.98 -5.65
N GLU A 609 -48.46 51.34 -4.50
CA GLU A 609 -47.10 50.93 -4.12
C GLU A 609 -47.14 49.44 -3.76
N SER A 610 -46.71 48.59 -4.69
CA SER A 610 -46.43 47.19 -4.40
C SER A 610 -44.96 47.05 -4.01
N GLU A 611 -44.67 47.11 -2.70
CA GLU A 611 -43.37 46.71 -2.15
C GLU A 611 -42.97 45.32 -2.68
N VAL A 612 -41.80 45.23 -3.32
CA VAL A 612 -41.18 43.93 -3.60
C VAL A 612 -40.57 43.43 -2.30
N LYS A 613 -41.32 42.58 -1.59
CA LYS A 613 -40.89 41.97 -0.32
C LYS A 613 -39.75 40.98 -0.54
N HIS A 614 -38.51 41.42 -0.32
CA HIS A 614 -37.38 40.53 -0.08
C HIS A 614 -37.53 39.91 1.33
N SER A 615 -37.43 38.59 1.44
CA SER A 615 -37.93 37.82 2.60
C SER A 615 -36.87 36.97 3.30
N THR A 616 -35.78 37.61 3.73
CA THR A 616 -34.80 37.03 4.67
C THR A 616 -34.27 38.09 5.62
N VAL A 617 -34.84 38.14 6.83
CA VAL A 617 -34.44 39.07 7.90
C VAL A 617 -33.51 38.34 8.85
N TRP A 618 -32.31 38.87 9.11
CA TRP A 618 -31.45 38.39 10.19
C TRP A 618 -32.17 38.53 11.55
N SER A 619 -32.30 37.44 12.30
CA SER A 619 -33.11 37.40 13.51
C SER A 619 -32.30 37.28 14.80
N THR A 620 -32.15 38.44 15.47
CA THR A 620 -32.08 38.61 16.93
C THR A 620 -30.93 38.01 17.75
N TRP A 621 -30.02 37.21 17.19
CA TRP A 621 -28.89 36.65 17.96
C TRP A 621 -27.58 36.77 17.19
N LEU A 622 -26.66 37.59 17.73
CA LEU A 622 -25.26 37.62 17.33
C LEU A 622 -24.51 36.63 18.22
N ASN A 623 -24.02 35.54 17.63
CA ASN A 623 -23.10 34.65 18.34
C ASN A 623 -21.67 35.19 18.14
N VAL A 624 -21.10 35.71 19.22
CA VAL A 624 -19.65 35.96 19.34
C VAL A 624 -19.06 34.75 20.05
N LEU A 625 -18.17 34.05 19.36
CA LEU A 625 -17.47 32.88 19.88
C LEU A 625 -15.97 33.16 19.86
N GLU A 626 -15.32 32.91 20.99
CA GLU A 626 -13.88 32.68 21.03
C GLU A 626 -13.62 31.26 20.50
N THR A 627 -12.72 31.13 19.51
CA THR A 627 -12.14 29.90 18.91
C THR A 627 -12.79 29.24 17.67
N GLU A 628 -11.86 28.76 16.82
CA GLU A 628 -11.93 27.84 15.65
C GLU A 628 -12.98 28.08 14.54
N PHE A 629 -12.51 28.76 13.49
CA PHE A 629 -13.13 28.83 12.16
C PHE A 629 -12.75 27.58 11.34
N ASP A 630 -13.64 26.59 11.28
CA ASP A 630 -13.51 25.44 10.38
C ASP A 630 -14.03 25.81 8.97
N MET A 631 -13.16 25.75 7.95
CA MET A 631 -13.61 25.85 6.55
C MET A 631 -14.49 24.64 6.20
N ILE A 632 -15.76 24.90 5.89
CA ILE A 632 -16.74 23.84 5.67
C ILE A 632 -16.54 23.26 4.25
N ASN A 633 -15.76 22.17 4.15
CA ASN A 633 -15.62 21.33 2.95
C ASN A 633 -16.93 20.59 2.58
N LYS A 634 -18.01 21.33 2.29
CA LYS A 634 -19.29 20.81 1.79
C LYS A 634 -19.60 21.43 0.42
N ALA A 635 -18.85 21.00 -0.59
CA ALA A 635 -19.04 21.37 -2.00
C ALA A 635 -20.33 20.78 -2.64
N ASP A 636 -21.40 20.65 -1.86
CA ASP A 636 -22.71 20.07 -2.20
C ASP A 636 -23.84 21.12 -2.02
N ARG A 637 -23.74 22.23 -2.72
CA ARG A 637 -24.85 23.17 -2.95
C ARG A 637 -24.94 23.55 -4.43
N GLN A 638 -26.16 23.79 -4.92
CA GLN A 638 -26.48 23.96 -6.34
C GLN A 638 -26.06 25.33 -6.93
N ASN A 639 -25.28 26.12 -6.20
CA ASN A 639 -24.91 27.49 -6.54
C ASN A 639 -23.47 27.55 -7.05
N SER A 640 -23.26 28.25 -8.17
CA SER A 640 -21.94 28.55 -8.74
C SER A 640 -21.46 29.93 -8.29
N GLY A 641 -20.28 30.00 -7.68
CA GLY A 641 -19.66 31.24 -7.21
C GLY A 641 -19.00 31.09 -5.85
N LEU A 642 -18.15 32.06 -5.49
CA LEU A 642 -17.30 32.02 -4.31
C LEU A 642 -18.14 32.01 -3.03
N GLN A 643 -17.94 30.98 -2.21
CA GLN A 643 -18.62 30.71 -0.94
C GLN A 643 -17.67 30.86 0.25
N ASP A 644 -16.45 30.32 0.15
CA ASP A 644 -15.44 30.38 1.19
C ASP A 644 -14.25 31.25 0.76
N LEU A 645 -13.97 32.32 1.50
CA LEU A 645 -12.81 33.17 1.30
C LEU A 645 -12.00 33.26 2.60
N ASN A 646 -10.80 32.67 2.59
CA ASN A 646 -9.86 32.77 3.71
C ASN A 646 -8.69 33.69 3.35
N LEU A 647 -8.59 34.81 4.07
CA LEU A 647 -7.58 35.86 3.96
C LEU A 647 -6.92 36.13 5.33
N SER A 648 -6.99 35.17 6.26
CA SER A 648 -6.35 35.33 7.58
C SER A 648 -4.83 35.41 7.48
N HIS A 649 -4.16 35.98 8.49
CA HIS A 649 -2.70 36.14 8.53
C HIS A 649 -2.14 36.81 7.25
N ASN A 650 -2.64 38.01 6.96
CA ASN A 650 -2.21 38.85 5.84
C ASN A 650 -1.98 40.29 6.33
N GLU A 651 -1.63 41.20 5.42
CA GLU A 651 -1.33 42.61 5.72
C GLU A 651 -2.51 43.53 5.32
N LEU A 652 -3.75 43.00 5.27
CA LEU A 652 -4.92 43.76 4.81
C LEU A 652 -5.27 44.91 5.77
N THR A 653 -5.49 46.09 5.20
CA THR A 653 -5.78 47.33 5.94
C THR A 653 -7.26 47.72 5.95
N ASP A 654 -7.99 47.36 4.89
CA ASP A 654 -9.41 47.66 4.69
C ASP A 654 -10.09 46.52 3.88
N ILE A 655 -11.41 46.34 4.08
CA ILE A 655 -12.25 45.43 3.27
C ILE A 655 -12.84 46.22 2.09
N PRO A 656 -12.63 45.81 0.83
CA PRO A 656 -13.17 46.56 -0.31
C PRO A 656 -14.70 46.46 -0.42
N SER A 657 -15.38 47.59 -0.57
CA SER A 657 -16.84 47.65 -0.70
C SER A 657 -17.41 46.94 -1.94
N TRP A 658 -16.60 46.75 -2.98
CA TRP A 658 -17.00 46.02 -4.19
C TRP A 658 -17.02 44.48 -4.02
N LEU A 659 -16.46 43.94 -2.93
CA LEU A 659 -16.38 42.49 -2.71
C LEU A 659 -17.78 41.84 -2.70
N ALA A 660 -18.77 42.50 -2.09
CA ALA A 660 -20.16 42.05 -2.08
C ALA A 660 -20.79 41.94 -3.49
N CYS A 661 -20.38 42.79 -4.43
CA CYS A 661 -20.85 42.75 -5.82
C CYS A 661 -20.24 41.61 -6.65
N VAL A 662 -19.10 41.08 -6.20
CA VAL A 662 -18.30 40.06 -6.91
C VAL A 662 -18.55 38.66 -6.34
N ALA A 663 -18.71 38.57 -5.02
CA ALA A 663 -18.97 37.32 -4.29
C ALA A 663 -20.33 37.38 -3.55
N PRO A 664 -21.47 37.47 -4.26
CA PRO A 664 -22.81 37.55 -3.64
C PRO A 664 -23.25 36.25 -2.94
N PHE A 665 -22.55 35.14 -3.20
CA PHE A 665 -22.79 33.82 -2.61
C PHE A 665 -21.84 33.48 -1.45
N LEU A 666 -21.07 34.46 -0.95
CA LEU A 666 -20.09 34.25 0.11
C LEU A 666 -20.78 33.83 1.41
N GLU A 667 -20.55 32.59 1.85
CA GLU A 667 -21.08 32.01 3.09
C GLU A 667 -20.10 32.23 4.26
N ASN A 668 -18.79 32.14 4.02
CA ASN A 668 -17.76 32.22 5.07
C ASN A 668 -16.60 33.14 4.67
N LEU A 669 -16.31 34.15 5.49
CA LEU A 669 -15.21 35.10 5.30
C LEU A 669 -14.28 35.13 6.52
N ASN A 670 -13.04 34.71 6.33
CA ASN A 670 -12.01 34.78 7.39
C ASN A 670 -10.98 35.86 7.09
N LEU A 671 -10.88 36.83 8.00
CA LEU A 671 -9.99 37.99 7.97
C LEU A 671 -9.20 38.12 9.29
N ALA A 672 -9.10 37.05 10.09
CA ALA A 672 -8.37 37.08 11.35
C ALA A 672 -6.87 37.39 11.16
N HIS A 673 -6.22 37.98 12.15
CA HIS A 673 -4.80 38.36 12.08
C HIS A 673 -4.44 39.22 10.84
N ASN A 674 -5.15 40.33 10.67
CA ASN A 674 -4.85 41.36 9.67
C ASN A 674 -4.65 42.72 10.36
N TRP A 675 -4.40 43.79 9.58
CA TRP A 675 -4.22 45.15 10.07
C TRP A 675 -5.47 46.02 9.83
N ILE A 676 -6.66 45.41 9.86
CA ILE A 676 -7.91 46.08 9.49
C ILE A 676 -8.22 47.18 10.51
N SER A 677 -8.19 48.44 10.05
CA SER A 677 -8.42 49.61 10.91
C SER A 677 -9.89 49.97 11.05
N GLY A 678 -10.68 49.62 10.04
CA GLY A 678 -12.13 49.75 10.04
C GLY A 678 -12.78 48.74 9.11
N VAL A 679 -13.77 48.03 9.61
CA VAL A 679 -14.76 47.39 8.75
C VAL A 679 -15.67 48.52 8.23
N GLY A 680 -15.35 49.04 7.05
CA GLY A 680 -16.24 49.95 6.34
C GLY A 680 -17.63 49.32 6.19
N MET A 681 -18.70 50.13 6.14
CA MET A 681 -20.09 49.64 6.16
C MET A 681 -20.34 48.58 5.07
N ILE A 682 -20.30 47.29 5.46
CA ILE A 682 -20.62 46.12 4.62
C ILE A 682 -22.07 46.20 4.10
N SER A 683 -22.90 47.08 4.68
CA SER A 683 -24.32 47.26 4.43
C SER A 683 -24.71 48.54 3.68
N SER A 684 -23.82 49.51 3.44
CA SER A 684 -24.22 50.80 2.84
C SER A 684 -23.68 51.01 1.42
N TYR A 685 -24.57 50.93 0.44
CA TYR A 685 -24.44 51.86 -0.69
C TYR A 685 -25.02 53.21 -0.27
N PRO A 686 -24.39 54.34 -0.64
CA PRO A 686 -25.03 55.64 -0.51
C PRO A 686 -26.30 55.63 -1.37
N SER A 687 -27.39 56.16 -0.83
CA SER A 687 -28.55 56.55 -1.63
C SER A 687 -28.09 57.57 -2.66
N THR A 688 -27.85 57.12 -3.90
CA THR A 688 -27.41 58.00 -4.98
C THR A 688 -28.52 58.98 -5.30
N SER A 689 -28.30 60.23 -4.91
CA SER A 689 -29.07 61.38 -5.36
C SER A 689 -28.85 61.58 -6.87
N GLU A 690 -29.49 60.75 -7.68
CA GLU A 690 -29.64 60.92 -9.14
C GLU A 690 -30.96 61.60 -9.51
N ASP A 691 -31.51 62.40 -8.61
CA ASP A 691 -32.37 63.51 -9.03
C ASP A 691 -31.50 64.57 -9.72
N VAL A 692 -31.42 64.47 -11.05
CA VAL A 692 -31.75 65.54 -12.04
C VAL A 692 -31.02 65.30 -13.36
N ARG A 693 -31.81 65.14 -14.43
CA ARG A 693 -31.62 65.69 -15.81
C ARG A 693 -32.72 65.13 -16.74
N PRO A 694 -33.15 65.83 -17.80
CA PRO A 694 -33.41 67.28 -18.01
C PRO A 694 -34.91 67.49 -18.42
N GLU A 695 -35.50 68.64 -18.78
CA GLU A 695 -35.14 70.06 -18.93
C GLU A 695 -36.43 70.96 -18.94
N TYR A 696 -36.26 72.29 -19.01
CA TYR A 696 -37.23 73.36 -19.40
C TYR A 696 -38.64 73.44 -18.74
N SER A 697 -38.97 74.56 -18.07
CA SER A 697 -39.16 75.85 -18.78
C SER A 697 -39.25 77.10 -17.88
N LYS A 698 -38.54 78.18 -18.29
CA LYS A 698 -38.72 79.66 -18.14
C LYS A 698 -39.39 80.23 -16.85
N VAL A 699 -38.94 81.33 -16.22
CA VAL A 699 -38.68 82.71 -16.73
C VAL A 699 -37.83 83.55 -15.74
N SER A 700 -37.01 84.50 -16.24
CA SER A 700 -36.38 85.68 -15.54
C SER A 700 -35.33 85.44 -14.41
N GLN A 701 -34.39 86.35 -14.09
CA GLN A 701 -33.69 87.44 -14.81
C GLN A 701 -32.38 87.75 -14.01
N GLY A 702 -31.34 88.32 -14.66
CA GLY A 702 -30.40 89.24 -13.98
C GLY A 702 -29.00 88.73 -13.55
N SER A 703 -27.99 89.15 -14.31
CA SER A 703 -26.73 89.79 -13.81
C SER A 703 -25.63 89.00 -13.06
N ARG A 704 -24.42 89.00 -13.67
CA ARG A 704 -23.07 88.80 -13.06
C ARG A 704 -22.58 90.11 -12.35
N PRO A 705 -21.31 90.30 -11.88
CA PRO A 705 -20.13 89.39 -11.71
C PRO A 705 -19.32 89.54 -10.38
N SER A 706 -18.19 88.80 -10.26
CA SER A 706 -16.91 89.19 -9.58
C SER A 706 -16.85 89.40 -8.04
N SER A 707 -15.73 89.24 -7.31
CA SER A 707 -14.41 88.58 -7.53
C SER A 707 -13.52 88.64 -6.25
N ARG A 708 -12.48 87.77 -6.17
CA ARG A 708 -11.22 87.89 -5.38
C ARG A 708 -11.26 87.82 -3.84
N GLY A 709 -10.30 87.07 -3.27
CA GLY A 709 -9.88 87.16 -1.86
C GLY A 709 -9.26 85.88 -1.28
N SER A 710 -7.93 85.75 -1.30
CA SER A 710 -7.12 84.76 -0.54
C SER A 710 -6.41 85.48 0.63
N PRO A 711 -5.60 84.85 1.53
CA PRO A 711 -5.20 83.43 1.66
C PRO A 711 -5.19 82.84 3.11
N THR A 712 -4.72 81.58 3.26
CA THR A 712 -4.35 80.86 4.53
C THR A 712 -5.51 80.41 5.45
N THR A 713 -5.49 79.29 6.20
CA THR A 713 -4.41 78.39 6.69
C THR A 713 -4.79 76.89 6.71
N ARG A 714 -3.78 76.01 6.55
CA ARG A 714 -3.65 74.58 6.95
C ARG A 714 -4.85 73.83 7.60
N SER A 715 -5.28 72.73 6.96
CA SER A 715 -5.55 71.44 7.63
C SER A 715 -5.39 70.26 6.67
N PHE A 716 -5.24 69.05 7.22
CA PHE A 716 -4.83 67.78 6.61
C PHE A 716 -5.49 67.39 5.27
N ALA A 717 -4.72 66.65 4.46
CA ALA A 717 -5.10 66.21 3.12
C ALA A 717 -6.32 65.28 3.12
N SER A 718 -7.34 65.68 2.36
CA SER A 718 -8.46 64.83 1.97
C SER A 718 -7.97 63.68 1.09
N PHE A 719 -8.19 62.44 1.51
CA PHE A 719 -8.10 61.31 0.59
C PHE A 719 -9.16 61.45 -0.51
N SER A 720 -8.76 61.20 -1.74
CA SER A 720 -9.56 61.44 -2.94
C SER A 720 -10.76 60.48 -3.00
N HIS A 721 -11.97 61.04 -3.09
CA HIS A 721 -13.13 60.29 -3.57
C HIS A 721 -12.86 59.80 -5.00
N HIS A 722 -12.45 58.54 -5.16
CA HIS A 722 -12.66 57.82 -6.40
C HIS A 722 -14.15 57.46 -6.49
N SER A 723 -14.89 58.31 -7.20
CA SER A 723 -16.27 58.05 -7.57
C SER A 723 -16.33 56.79 -8.44
N MET A 724 -16.77 55.67 -7.87
CA MET A 724 -17.15 54.46 -8.60
C MET A 724 -18.45 54.72 -9.39
N THR A 725 -18.34 55.48 -10.47
CA THR A 725 -19.44 55.67 -11.43
C THR A 725 -19.64 54.38 -12.21
N GLY A 726 -20.69 53.63 -11.89
CA GLY A 726 -21.20 52.52 -12.70
C GLY A 726 -20.53 51.17 -12.48
N CYS A 727 -20.83 50.51 -11.35
CA CYS A 727 -20.75 49.05 -11.29
C CYS A 727 -21.83 48.47 -12.23
N GLN A 728 -21.43 47.70 -13.26
CA GLN A 728 -22.39 47.08 -14.19
C GLN A 728 -23.06 45.81 -13.63
N HIS A 729 -22.64 45.34 -12.45
CA HIS A 729 -23.20 44.15 -11.82
C HIS A 729 -24.48 44.53 -11.06
N GLN A 730 -25.65 44.29 -11.68
CA GLN A 730 -26.98 44.63 -11.16
C GLN A 730 -27.44 43.76 -9.97
N MET A 731 -26.51 43.27 -9.16
CA MET A 731 -26.75 42.48 -7.94
C MET A 731 -26.04 43.17 -6.77
N HIS A 732 -26.55 44.33 -6.37
CA HIS A 732 -26.16 45.01 -5.13
C HIS A 732 -26.85 44.37 -3.92
N THR A 733 -26.82 43.04 -3.84
CA THR A 733 -27.17 42.34 -2.61
C THR A 733 -26.10 42.66 -1.56
N ILE A 734 -26.56 42.94 -0.34
CA ILE A 734 -25.74 42.82 0.87
C ILE A 734 -25.18 41.38 0.91
N LEU A 735 -24.16 41.09 1.72
CA LEU A 735 -23.71 39.72 1.97
C LEU A 735 -24.78 38.90 2.76
N GLU A 736 -25.99 38.75 2.20
CA GLU A 736 -27.17 38.08 2.77
C GLU A 736 -26.96 36.58 2.98
N GLN A 737 -25.97 36.01 2.29
CA GLN A 737 -25.59 34.61 2.41
C GLN A 737 -24.48 34.35 3.43
N LEU A 738 -23.85 35.40 3.97
CA LEU A 738 -22.77 35.28 4.95
C LEU A 738 -23.31 34.69 6.26
N ASP A 739 -22.90 33.47 6.54
CA ASP A 739 -23.24 32.74 7.76
C ASP A 739 -22.10 32.92 8.81
N THR A 740 -20.84 33.07 8.38
CA THR A 740 -19.69 33.36 9.29
C THR A 740 -18.75 34.47 8.81
N LEU A 741 -18.33 35.32 9.77
CA LEU A 741 -17.33 36.37 9.58
C LEU A 741 -16.31 36.30 10.73
N ASN A 742 -15.04 36.02 10.43
CA ASN A 742 -13.97 36.01 11.43
C ASN A 742 -13.08 37.25 11.30
N LEU A 743 -13.00 38.03 12.37
CA LEU A 743 -12.25 39.28 12.50
C LEU A 743 -11.32 39.29 13.74
N SER A 744 -11.15 38.15 14.43
CA SER A 744 -10.25 38.02 15.59
C SER A 744 -8.81 38.48 15.28
N TYR A 745 -8.10 38.94 16.29
CA TYR A 745 -6.71 39.40 16.25
C TYR A 745 -6.44 40.52 15.21
N ASN A 746 -7.40 41.42 15.01
CA ASN A 746 -7.21 42.68 14.29
C ASN A 746 -7.03 43.83 15.30
N ASP A 747 -5.79 44.08 15.76
CA ASP A 747 -5.49 45.05 16.83
C ASP A 747 -5.93 46.50 16.52
N GLN A 748 -6.02 46.86 15.24
CA GLN A 748 -6.43 48.20 14.80
C GLN A 748 -7.96 48.39 14.74
N LEU A 749 -8.75 47.31 14.85
CA LEU A 749 -10.20 47.33 14.66
C LEU A 749 -10.92 47.82 15.91
N LYS A 750 -11.26 49.11 15.95
CA LYS A 750 -11.88 49.74 17.15
C LYS A 750 -13.38 49.48 17.29
N SER A 751 -14.09 49.37 16.17
CA SER A 751 -15.53 49.13 16.19
C SER A 751 -16.05 48.47 14.92
N VAL A 752 -16.98 47.55 15.09
CA VAL A 752 -17.77 46.97 14.00
C VAL A 752 -19.22 47.43 14.16
N ILE A 753 -19.77 48.05 13.12
CA ILE A 753 -21.17 48.50 13.08
C ILE A 753 -21.97 47.51 12.26
N VAL A 754 -22.94 46.83 12.90
CA VAL A 754 -23.87 45.91 12.24
C VAL A 754 -25.24 46.58 12.18
N THR A 755 -25.56 47.17 11.03
CA THR A 755 -26.87 47.82 10.80
C THR A 755 -27.94 46.78 10.47
N LYS A 756 -29.01 46.71 11.28
CA LYS A 756 -30.16 45.86 11.00
C LYS A 756 -31.17 46.59 10.13
N THR A 757 -31.25 46.23 8.85
CA THR A 757 -32.32 46.71 7.96
C THR A 757 -33.66 46.05 8.31
N GLY A 758 -34.45 46.73 9.15
CA GLY A 758 -35.78 46.27 9.56
C GLY A 758 -36.78 47.43 9.57
N LEU A 759 -37.89 47.27 8.84
CA LEU A 759 -39.03 48.18 8.86
C LEU A 759 -39.64 48.28 10.26
N GLU A 760 -39.50 49.44 10.90
CA GLU A 760 -40.38 49.86 11.98
C GLU A 760 -41.40 50.87 11.43
N ASP A 761 -42.59 50.39 11.06
CA ASP A 761 -43.84 51.00 11.51
C ASP A 761 -45.07 50.19 11.04
N LEU A 762 -45.80 49.62 12.00
CA LEU A 762 -47.23 49.34 11.91
C LEU A 762 -47.74 48.88 13.29
N SER A 763 -48.00 49.85 14.15
CA SER A 763 -48.63 49.61 15.45
C SER A 763 -50.15 49.48 15.32
N LEU A 764 -50.74 48.55 16.10
CA LEU A 764 -52.17 48.50 16.48
C LEU A 764 -53.18 48.31 15.31
N THR A 765 -53.84 47.15 15.15
CA THR A 765 -54.98 46.78 16.02
C THR A 765 -55.62 45.42 15.64
N THR A 766 -56.31 44.83 16.64
CA THR A 766 -57.35 43.78 16.57
C THR A 766 -56.99 42.35 16.14
N GLU A 767 -57.27 41.42 17.06
CA GLU A 767 -57.32 39.98 16.84
C GLU A 767 -58.35 39.58 15.79
N LYS A 768 -57.97 38.69 14.86
CA LYS A 768 -58.85 37.60 14.39
C LYS A 768 -58.08 36.47 13.73
N SER A 769 -58.37 35.27 14.21
CA SER A 769 -57.87 33.97 13.78
C SER A 769 -57.66 33.79 12.26
N PHE A 770 -56.44 33.40 11.86
CA PHE A 770 -56.24 32.56 10.69
C PHE A 770 -55.37 31.34 11.05
N ARG A 771 -55.83 30.15 10.64
CA ARG A 771 -55.14 28.88 10.88
C ARG A 771 -54.05 28.66 9.84
N LYS A 772 -52.96 28.04 10.28
CA LYS A 772 -52.03 27.16 9.52
C LYS A 772 -51.82 27.49 8.03
N ASN A 773 -50.58 27.85 7.71
CA ASN A 773 -49.82 27.03 6.76
C ASN A 773 -48.36 26.94 7.20
N SER A 774 -47.84 25.71 7.24
CA SER A 774 -46.52 25.38 7.74
C SER A 774 -45.57 25.08 6.59
N SER A 775 -44.64 26.00 6.34
CA SER A 775 -43.38 25.73 5.65
C SER A 775 -42.29 26.45 6.43
N THR A 776 -41.34 25.69 6.96
CA THR A 776 -40.30 26.18 7.87
C THR A 776 -39.28 27.04 7.12
N ASN A 777 -39.44 28.36 7.15
CA ASN A 777 -38.32 29.27 6.90
C ASN A 777 -37.28 29.04 8.00
N SER A 778 -36.13 28.46 7.66
CA SER A 778 -35.00 28.38 8.58
C SER A 778 -34.47 29.79 8.84
N MET A 779 -34.52 30.21 10.11
CA MET A 779 -33.89 31.46 10.54
C MET A 779 -32.38 31.37 10.27
N LYS A 780 -31.84 32.33 9.51
CA LYS A 780 -30.39 32.50 9.31
C LYS A 780 -29.79 33.33 10.46
N SER A 781 -28.62 32.92 10.92
CA SER A 781 -27.84 33.58 11.99
C SER A 781 -26.42 33.88 11.49
N LEU A 782 -26.01 35.15 11.57
CA LEU A 782 -24.62 35.54 11.30
C LEU A 782 -23.78 35.34 12.57
N THR A 783 -22.69 34.58 12.44
CA THR A 783 -21.68 34.40 13.50
C THR A 783 -20.52 35.35 13.25
N ILE A 784 -20.16 36.17 14.24
CA ILE A 784 -19.00 37.07 14.14
C ILE A 784 -17.99 36.69 15.23
N ALA A 785 -16.83 36.16 14.83
CA ALA A 785 -15.71 35.93 15.73
C ALA A 785 -14.84 37.20 15.82
N MET A 786 -14.64 37.70 17.03
CA MET A 786 -13.85 38.89 17.37
C MET A 786 -13.32 38.76 18.79
N ASP A 787 -12.13 39.30 19.06
CA ASP A 787 -11.55 39.28 20.40
C ASP A 787 -11.85 40.60 21.11
N LEU A 788 -12.70 40.54 22.14
CA LEU A 788 -13.20 41.73 22.83
C LEU A 788 -12.18 42.31 23.83
N GLY A 789 -11.14 42.96 23.31
CA GLY A 789 -10.23 43.79 24.09
C GLY A 789 -10.92 45.04 24.67
N GLU A 790 -10.34 45.66 25.72
CA GLU A 790 -10.97 46.75 26.50
C GLU A 790 -11.44 47.96 25.66
N ASP A 791 -10.78 48.23 24.53
CA ASP A 791 -11.08 49.35 23.62
C ASP A 791 -11.99 48.98 22.42
N GLN A 792 -12.27 47.69 22.18
CA GLN A 792 -13.07 47.25 21.02
C GLN A 792 -14.58 47.24 21.31
N LYS A 793 -15.40 47.73 20.38
CA LYS A 793 -16.87 47.81 20.54
C LYS A 793 -17.64 47.31 19.33
N ILE A 794 -18.47 46.28 19.53
CA ILE A 794 -19.49 45.89 18.56
C ILE A 794 -20.72 46.79 18.78
N VAL A 795 -21.11 47.54 17.76
CA VAL A 795 -22.30 48.38 17.75
C VAL A 795 -23.32 47.75 16.83
N ILE A 796 -24.32 47.08 17.41
CA ILE A 796 -25.51 46.63 16.68
C ILE A 796 -26.49 47.80 16.66
N SER A 797 -26.87 48.28 15.48
CA SER A 797 -27.77 49.43 15.28
C SER A 797 -28.99 49.05 14.45
#